data_AF-A0A2V8RSJ6-F1
#
_entry.id   AF-A0A2V8RSJ6-F1
#
_cell.length_a   1.000
_cell.length_b   1.000
_cell.length_c   1.000
_cell.angle_alpha   90.00
_cell.angle_beta   90.00
_cell.angle_gamma   90.00
#
_symmetry.space_group_name_H-M   'P 1'
#
loop_
_entity.id
_entity.type
_entity.pdbx_description
1 polymer ?
#
loop_
_entity_poly.entity_id
_entity_poly.type
_entity_poly.pdbx_seq_one_letter_code
_entity_poly.pdbx_strand_id
1 'polypeptide(L)'
;MKQVLQNMKTGAVTVVDVPAPVLQRGRVLVRAVASLISAGTERLKVELGRKSLLSKARARPDLVRQVVEKAKREGVVSTYHAVRAKLDADAPLGYSAAGLVVGVGAEVMGLRVGDRVACAGHPFAAHAELLSVPQNLCVPLPVGVGFEAGAFGTLGAIALQGVRLAAPTLGEACVVIGLGLLGQLTVQLLKAHGCRVFGVDLDASRVALACMHGADAACAPDEDVARRIEAWTRGRGADAVVITAATRSNQPIELAGRVSRLKGRVVAVGLVGMDVPRELYYERELTLHVSMSYGPGRYDAEYEERGHDYPFAYVRWTEARNIEAFLDALATGSVRVAQLITHRFPIEQGARAYELIAGANNEAHLGVLLEYPHERPLEPRIELRPSDQRTDTTQARADVVRVGLIGAGSYARKFLLPQLQATGAEFQAIASASGISARDVGAKYGFSYCGAQADEVISDPSVNLVVIATRHDTHAQLAAAALRKGRHVFVEKPLALTDEELDDVCAAATQTDAQLFVGFNRRFAPLARRAKEFFADANAPLSIVYRVNAGRIARDHWIQDERTGGGRIIGEVCHFIDLMQFLTGAQATRVFAESITGRNREIVADDSCMITLRFNDGSNGTIAYLAEGDAALTKERIEIFGSGRSFVIEDFRRAALYRNGREEQIKLRAQDKGQADEVRALCAMVRANLPAPIALADLIATTRATFRIRESLRTGAPQSV
;
A
#
# COMPACT_ATOMS: atom_id res chain seq x y z
N MET A 1 -0.48 -18.45 8.87
CA MET A 1 -0.83 -18.83 7.49
C MET A 1 0.41 -18.81 6.61
N LYS A 2 0.50 -19.70 5.63
CA LYS A 2 1.58 -19.74 4.64
C LYS A 2 1.35 -18.73 3.53
N GLN A 3 2.44 -18.09 3.11
CA GLN A 3 2.46 -17.17 1.98
C GLN A 3 3.77 -17.30 1.20
N VAL A 4 3.69 -17.21 -0.13
CA VAL A 4 4.88 -17.15 -0.99
C VAL A 4 5.35 -15.71 -1.13
N LEU A 5 6.59 -15.46 -0.73
CA LEU A 5 7.23 -14.15 -0.80
C LEU A 5 8.49 -14.19 -1.64
N GLN A 6 8.84 -13.04 -2.20
CA GLN A 6 10.12 -12.78 -2.84
C GLN A 6 10.93 -11.79 -2.02
N ASN A 7 12.16 -12.17 -1.67
CA ASN A 7 13.10 -11.24 -1.08
C ASN A 7 13.61 -10.25 -2.14
N MET A 8 13.36 -8.96 -1.96
CA MET A 8 13.69 -7.95 -2.99
C MET A 8 15.19 -7.72 -3.17
N LYS A 9 16.01 -8.09 -2.17
CA LYS A 9 17.47 -7.98 -2.23
C LYS A 9 18.09 -9.15 -2.98
N THR A 10 17.78 -10.38 -2.59
CA THR A 10 18.39 -11.60 -3.18
C THR A 10 17.63 -12.14 -4.38
N GLY A 11 16.35 -11.80 -4.52
CA GLY A 11 15.45 -12.41 -5.51
C GLY A 11 15.02 -13.83 -5.16
N ALA A 12 15.39 -14.34 -3.97
CA ALA A 12 14.99 -15.65 -3.50
C ALA A 12 13.49 -15.70 -3.23
N VAL A 13 12.85 -16.81 -3.61
CA VAL A 13 11.44 -17.08 -3.34
C VAL A 13 11.36 -18.06 -2.18
N THR A 14 10.58 -17.74 -1.16
CA THR A 14 10.42 -18.56 0.04
C THR A 14 8.95 -18.68 0.40
N VAL A 15 8.60 -19.77 1.07
CA VAL A 15 7.30 -19.96 1.71
C VAL A 15 7.49 -19.66 3.19
N VAL A 16 6.69 -18.76 3.72
CA VAL A 16 6.82 -18.30 5.11
C VAL A 16 5.50 -18.31 5.83
N ASP A 17 5.53 -18.57 7.13
CA ASP A 17 4.38 -18.40 8.00
C ASP A 17 4.25 -16.92 8.40
N VAL A 18 3.13 -16.30 8.05
CA VAL A 18 2.73 -14.93 8.40
C VAL A 18 1.37 -14.92 9.13
N PRO A 19 1.09 -13.95 10.02
CA PRO A 19 -0.23 -13.82 10.63
C PRO A 19 -1.31 -13.63 9.57
N ALA A 20 -2.52 -14.11 9.88
CA ALA A 20 -3.67 -13.91 9.01
C ALA A 20 -3.96 -12.40 8.82
N PRO A 21 -4.33 -11.95 7.61
CA PRO A 21 -4.75 -10.57 7.40
C PRO A 21 -6.04 -10.26 8.18
N VAL A 22 -6.19 -8.99 8.53
CA VAL A 22 -7.39 -8.48 9.22
C VAL A 22 -8.51 -8.21 8.21
N LEU A 23 -9.76 -8.44 8.63
CA LEU A 23 -10.93 -8.05 7.86
C LEU A 23 -11.02 -6.52 7.81
N GLN A 24 -11.09 -5.96 6.60
CA GLN A 24 -11.15 -4.52 6.38
C GLN A 24 -12.48 -4.13 5.73
N ARG A 25 -12.91 -2.89 5.96
CA ARG A 25 -14.04 -2.27 5.24
C ARG A 25 -13.83 -2.36 3.73
N GLY A 26 -14.90 -2.64 2.98
CA GLY A 26 -14.89 -2.80 1.52
C GLY A 26 -14.16 -4.04 1.01
N ARG A 27 -13.70 -4.93 1.92
CA ARG A 27 -12.93 -6.14 1.58
C ARG A 27 -13.56 -7.39 2.17
N VAL A 28 -13.27 -8.52 1.55
CA VAL A 28 -13.61 -9.86 2.03
C VAL A 28 -12.35 -10.62 2.41
N LEU A 29 -12.47 -11.48 3.42
CA LEU A 29 -11.48 -12.51 3.70
C LEU A 29 -11.83 -13.77 2.92
N VAL A 30 -10.90 -14.25 2.11
CA VAL A 30 -11.08 -15.44 1.27
C VAL A 30 -10.04 -16.48 1.65
N ARG A 31 -10.49 -17.66 2.10
CA ARG A 31 -9.63 -18.80 2.29
C ARG A 31 -9.33 -19.43 0.93
N ALA A 32 -8.09 -19.31 0.49
CA ALA A 32 -7.67 -19.80 -0.82
C ALA A 32 -7.76 -21.33 -0.86
N VAL A 33 -8.21 -21.85 -2.00
CA VAL A 33 -8.24 -23.29 -2.30
C VAL A 33 -7.28 -23.60 -3.43
N ALA A 34 -7.22 -22.72 -4.45
CA ALA A 34 -6.27 -22.79 -5.54
C ALA A 34 -5.80 -21.39 -5.94
N SER A 35 -4.56 -21.27 -6.39
CA SER A 35 -4.06 -20.06 -7.04
C SER A 35 -3.18 -20.40 -8.23
N LEU A 36 -3.14 -19.51 -9.22
CA LEU A 36 -2.48 -19.78 -10.49
C LEU A 36 -1.25 -18.90 -10.65
N ILE A 37 -0.10 -19.54 -10.84
CA ILE A 37 1.14 -18.86 -11.17
C ILE A 37 1.18 -18.60 -12.68
N SER A 38 1.34 -17.33 -13.05
CA SER A 38 1.52 -16.95 -14.45
C SER A 38 2.99 -16.90 -14.81
N ALA A 39 3.48 -17.96 -15.47
CA ALA A 39 4.88 -18.10 -15.85
C ALA A 39 5.46 -16.88 -16.59
N GLY A 40 4.71 -16.19 -17.47
CA GLY A 40 5.22 -15.00 -18.17
C GLY A 40 5.56 -13.84 -17.24
N THR A 41 4.53 -13.24 -16.64
CA THR A 41 4.67 -12.05 -15.77
C THR A 41 5.49 -12.31 -14.51
N GLU A 42 5.30 -13.46 -13.87
CA GLU A 42 5.91 -13.73 -12.57
C GLU A 42 7.37 -14.17 -12.68
N ARG A 43 7.74 -14.90 -13.74
CA ARG A 43 9.15 -15.17 -14.05
C ARG A 43 9.92 -13.87 -14.23
N LEU A 44 9.36 -12.89 -14.95
CA LEU A 44 10.02 -11.59 -15.15
C LEU A 44 10.23 -10.84 -13.83
N LYS A 45 9.28 -10.90 -12.89
CA LYS A 45 9.45 -10.37 -11.53
C LYS A 45 10.58 -11.09 -10.79
N VAL A 46 10.64 -12.43 -10.88
CA VAL A 46 11.71 -13.22 -10.28
C VAL A 46 13.08 -12.90 -10.88
N GLU A 47 13.20 -12.89 -12.20
CA GLU A 47 14.43 -12.54 -12.92
C GLU A 47 14.90 -11.12 -12.58
N LEU A 48 13.99 -10.14 -12.53
CA LEU A 48 14.32 -8.77 -12.12
C LEU A 48 14.82 -8.72 -10.67
N GLY A 49 14.21 -9.49 -9.77
CA GLY A 49 14.62 -9.63 -8.38
C GLY A 49 16.01 -10.24 -8.21
N ARG A 50 16.44 -11.13 -9.11
CA ARG A 50 17.78 -11.76 -9.09
C ARG A 50 18.90 -10.89 -9.67
N LYS A 51 18.58 -9.78 -10.37
CA LYS A 51 19.60 -8.89 -10.95
C LYS A 51 20.43 -8.16 -9.89
N SER A 52 21.67 -7.82 -10.25
CA SER A 52 22.53 -6.94 -9.43
C SER A 52 21.86 -5.57 -9.20
N LEU A 53 22.24 -4.89 -8.11
CA LEU A 53 21.70 -3.56 -7.78
C LEU A 53 21.90 -2.54 -8.92
N LEU A 54 23.04 -2.61 -9.61
CA LEU A 54 23.35 -1.73 -10.74
C LEU A 54 22.41 -1.99 -11.93
N SER A 55 22.11 -3.25 -12.20
CA SER A 55 21.17 -3.65 -13.26
C SER A 55 19.72 -3.32 -12.89
N LYS A 56 19.34 -3.43 -11.61
CA LYS A 56 18.02 -2.97 -11.10
C LYS A 56 17.88 -1.45 -11.26
N ALA A 57 18.93 -0.69 -10.91
CA ALA A 57 18.96 0.76 -11.06
C ALA A 57 18.83 1.20 -12.53
N ARG A 58 19.53 0.53 -13.46
CA ARG A 58 19.39 0.79 -14.91
C ARG A 58 18.00 0.48 -15.45
N ALA A 59 17.31 -0.54 -14.90
CA ALA A 59 15.95 -0.90 -15.31
C ALA A 59 14.87 0.06 -14.79
N ARG A 60 15.18 0.87 -13.76
CA ARG A 60 14.24 1.81 -13.12
C ARG A 60 14.91 3.18 -12.88
N PRO A 61 15.23 3.94 -13.96
CA PRO A 61 15.89 5.23 -13.85
C PRO A 61 15.05 6.26 -13.07
N ASP A 62 13.72 6.11 -13.08
CA ASP A 62 12.77 6.89 -12.28
C ASP A 62 13.03 6.75 -10.77
N LEU A 63 13.24 5.53 -10.28
CA LEU A 63 13.52 5.26 -8.86
C LEU A 63 14.90 5.80 -8.46
N VAL A 64 15.88 5.73 -9.37
CA VAL A 64 17.22 6.30 -9.13
C VAL A 64 17.13 7.81 -8.94
N ARG A 65 16.35 8.50 -9.79
CA ARG A 65 16.10 9.94 -9.66
C ARG A 65 15.46 10.27 -8.32
N GLN A 66 14.45 9.50 -7.88
CA GLN A 66 13.82 9.67 -6.58
C GLN A 66 14.81 9.50 -5.41
N VAL A 67 15.72 8.54 -5.50
CA VAL A 67 16.77 8.33 -4.48
C VAL A 67 17.74 9.52 -4.43
N VAL A 68 18.18 10.04 -5.57
CA VAL A 68 19.06 11.23 -5.62
C VAL A 68 18.36 12.46 -5.01
N GLU A 69 17.11 12.71 -5.38
CA GLU A 69 16.34 13.83 -4.82
C GLU A 69 16.07 13.65 -3.32
N LYS A 70 15.88 12.42 -2.85
CA LYS A 70 15.79 12.13 -1.41
C LYS A 70 17.12 12.38 -0.69
N ALA A 71 18.25 11.99 -1.29
CA ALA A 71 19.58 12.22 -0.73
C ALA A 71 19.90 13.71 -0.57
N LYS A 72 19.51 14.54 -1.55
CA LYS A 72 19.65 16.00 -1.46
C LYS A 72 18.81 16.60 -0.33
N ARG A 73 17.57 16.12 -0.13
CA ARG A 73 16.62 16.66 0.84
C ARG A 73 16.84 16.18 2.28
N GLU A 74 17.05 14.88 2.46
CA GLU A 74 17.11 14.23 3.78
C GLU A 74 18.54 13.83 4.19
N GLY A 75 19.53 14.00 3.31
CA GLY A 75 20.90 13.54 3.50
C GLY A 75 21.13 12.10 3.06
N VAL A 76 22.41 11.77 2.82
CA VAL A 76 22.86 10.49 2.28
C VAL A 76 22.56 9.32 3.23
N VAL A 77 22.77 9.51 4.54
CA VAL A 77 22.57 8.45 5.55
C VAL A 77 21.09 8.05 5.66
N SER A 78 20.18 9.02 5.79
CA SER A 78 18.72 8.77 5.83
C SER A 78 18.25 8.04 4.55
N THR A 79 18.78 8.47 3.41
CA THR A 79 18.44 7.89 2.11
C THR A 79 18.95 6.47 1.96
N TYR A 80 20.20 6.21 2.37
CA TYR A 80 20.78 4.87 2.39
C TYR A 80 19.93 3.91 3.25
N HIS A 81 19.54 4.33 4.46
CA HIS A 81 18.66 3.52 5.31
C HIS A 81 17.29 3.28 4.69
N ALA A 82 16.69 4.28 4.03
CA ALA A 82 15.40 4.13 3.36
C ALA A 82 15.46 3.16 2.17
N VAL A 83 16.52 3.25 1.34
CA VAL A 83 16.74 2.32 0.22
C VAL A 83 16.99 0.91 0.74
N ARG A 84 17.85 0.77 1.75
CA ARG A 84 18.16 -0.52 2.37
C ARG A 84 16.91 -1.16 2.98
N ALA A 85 16.09 -0.41 3.70
CA ALA A 85 14.83 -0.91 4.26
C ALA A 85 13.83 -1.38 3.19
N LYS A 86 13.81 -0.73 2.01
CA LYS A 86 12.95 -1.15 0.88
C LYS A 86 13.50 -2.38 0.16
N LEU A 87 14.82 -2.55 0.09
CA LEU A 87 15.47 -3.73 -0.48
C LEU A 87 15.41 -4.94 0.44
N ASP A 88 15.52 -4.73 1.76
CA ASP A 88 15.45 -5.79 2.77
C ASP A 88 13.99 -6.26 3.02
N ALA A 89 12.97 -5.60 2.44
CA ALA A 89 11.57 -5.99 2.56
C ALA A 89 11.21 -7.14 1.60
N ASP A 90 10.39 -8.06 2.09
CA ASP A 90 9.81 -9.12 1.28
C ASP A 90 8.56 -8.60 0.53
N ALA A 91 8.36 -9.09 -0.70
CA ALA A 91 7.23 -8.73 -1.55
C ALA A 91 6.34 -9.96 -1.80
N PRO A 92 5.00 -9.85 -1.70
CA PRO A 92 4.11 -10.96 -2.01
C PRO A 92 4.16 -11.29 -3.50
N LEU A 93 4.03 -12.57 -3.84
CA LEU A 93 3.85 -13.04 -5.21
C LEU A 93 2.40 -13.49 -5.44
N GLY A 94 1.99 -13.63 -6.71
CA GLY A 94 0.63 -13.97 -7.09
C GLY A 94 -0.32 -12.78 -7.26
N TYR A 95 -1.35 -13.02 -8.07
CA TYR A 95 -2.41 -12.07 -8.39
C TYR A 95 -3.72 -12.73 -8.88
N SER A 96 -3.83 -14.06 -8.81
CA SER A 96 -4.99 -14.81 -9.30
C SER A 96 -5.22 -16.04 -8.44
N ALA A 97 -6.38 -16.10 -7.80
CA ALA A 97 -6.74 -17.17 -6.87
C ALA A 97 -8.24 -17.49 -6.91
N ALA A 98 -8.64 -18.57 -6.27
CA ALA A 98 -10.03 -18.90 -6.00
C ALA A 98 -10.17 -19.57 -4.64
N GLY A 99 -11.29 -19.34 -3.97
CA GLY A 99 -11.50 -19.84 -2.63
C GLY A 99 -12.88 -19.57 -2.05
N LEU A 100 -12.98 -19.73 -0.73
CA LEU A 100 -14.21 -19.55 0.04
C LEU A 100 -14.17 -18.25 0.82
N VAL A 101 -15.25 -17.46 0.76
CA VAL A 101 -15.41 -16.28 1.61
C VAL A 101 -15.60 -16.74 3.06
N VAL A 102 -14.72 -16.30 3.96
CA VAL A 102 -14.75 -16.61 5.40
C VAL A 102 -15.00 -15.39 6.28
N GLY A 103 -14.99 -14.18 5.70
CA GLY A 103 -15.33 -12.95 6.38
C GLY A 103 -15.72 -11.85 5.40
N VAL A 104 -16.67 -11.01 5.78
CA VAL A 104 -17.22 -9.93 4.94
C VAL A 104 -17.15 -8.62 5.70
N GLY A 105 -16.39 -7.67 5.17
CA GLY A 105 -16.18 -6.37 5.81
C GLY A 105 -17.40 -5.47 5.67
N ALA A 106 -17.46 -4.42 6.48
CA ALA A 106 -18.47 -3.38 6.34
C ALA A 106 -18.47 -2.80 4.91
N GLU A 107 -19.64 -2.41 4.39
CA GLU A 107 -19.84 -1.84 3.05
C GLU A 107 -19.58 -2.78 1.86
N VAL A 108 -19.27 -4.07 2.11
CA VAL A 108 -19.25 -5.07 1.03
C VAL A 108 -20.68 -5.43 0.65
N MET A 109 -20.96 -5.40 -0.66
CA MET A 109 -22.26 -5.73 -1.23
C MET A 109 -22.16 -6.98 -2.10
N GLY A 110 -23.21 -7.81 -2.10
CA GLY A 110 -23.33 -8.94 -3.02
C GLY A 110 -22.49 -10.19 -2.72
N LEU A 111 -21.73 -10.21 -1.61
CA LEU A 111 -20.93 -11.36 -1.17
C LEU A 111 -21.28 -11.75 0.28
N ARG A 112 -21.25 -13.05 0.58
CA ARG A 112 -21.57 -13.64 1.88
C ARG A 112 -20.53 -14.67 2.29
N VAL A 113 -20.40 -14.89 3.60
CA VAL A 113 -19.61 -16.00 4.14
C VAL A 113 -20.15 -17.32 3.56
N GLY A 114 -19.24 -18.16 3.06
CA GLY A 114 -19.56 -19.41 2.36
C GLY A 114 -19.55 -19.31 0.83
N ASP A 115 -19.58 -18.10 0.27
CA ASP A 115 -19.54 -17.94 -1.19
C ASP A 115 -18.23 -18.45 -1.79
N ARG A 116 -18.33 -19.07 -2.96
CA ARG A 116 -17.20 -19.53 -3.75
C ARG A 116 -16.83 -18.44 -4.73
N VAL A 117 -15.57 -18.00 -4.73
CA VAL A 117 -15.16 -16.79 -5.47
C VAL A 117 -13.84 -16.98 -6.21
N ALA A 118 -13.69 -16.30 -7.35
CA ALA A 118 -12.41 -15.99 -7.97
C ALA A 118 -11.92 -14.63 -7.48
N CYS A 119 -10.62 -14.53 -7.20
CA CYS A 119 -9.97 -13.35 -6.65
C CYS A 119 -8.88 -12.85 -7.61
N ALA A 120 -8.79 -11.53 -7.76
CA ALA A 120 -7.86 -10.88 -8.67
C ALA A 120 -7.03 -9.79 -7.99
N GLY A 121 -5.98 -9.36 -8.71
CA GLY A 121 -5.21 -8.16 -8.40
C GLY A 121 -4.02 -8.42 -7.49
N HIS A 122 -2.91 -7.73 -7.79
CA HIS A 122 -1.74 -7.69 -6.91
C HIS A 122 -1.79 -6.42 -6.06
N PRO A 123 -1.57 -6.47 -4.74
CA PRO A 123 -1.13 -7.63 -3.96
C PRO A 123 -2.27 -8.45 -3.30
N PHE A 124 -3.53 -8.23 -3.67
CA PHE A 124 -4.71 -8.76 -2.96
C PHE A 124 -4.90 -10.27 -3.13
N ALA A 125 -4.86 -10.78 -4.36
CA ALA A 125 -4.94 -12.20 -4.69
C ALA A 125 -3.56 -12.87 -4.75
N ALA A 126 -2.75 -12.64 -3.71
CA ALA A 126 -1.43 -13.24 -3.56
C ALA A 126 -1.48 -14.76 -3.37
N HIS A 127 -0.34 -15.44 -3.51
CA HIS A 127 -0.22 -16.87 -3.20
C HIS A 127 -0.13 -17.07 -1.68
N ALA A 128 -1.29 -17.17 -1.03
CA ALA A 128 -1.40 -17.25 0.42
C ALA A 128 -2.66 -18.02 0.83
N GLU A 129 -2.64 -18.67 2.00
CA GLU A 129 -3.80 -19.47 2.49
C GLU A 129 -5.04 -18.61 2.82
N LEU A 130 -4.85 -17.35 3.21
CA LEU A 130 -5.94 -16.40 3.46
C LEU A 130 -5.65 -15.06 2.78
N LEU A 131 -6.63 -14.55 2.06
CA LEU A 131 -6.54 -13.33 1.26
C LEU A 131 -7.47 -12.27 1.81
N SER A 132 -7.05 -11.00 1.79
CA SER A 132 -7.93 -9.85 2.03
C SER A 132 -8.10 -9.11 0.71
N VAL A 133 -9.28 -9.26 0.10
CA VAL A 133 -9.53 -8.88 -1.30
C VAL A 133 -10.62 -7.81 -1.35
N PRO A 134 -10.41 -6.68 -2.03
CA PRO A 134 -11.47 -5.70 -2.29
C PRO A 134 -12.64 -6.31 -3.05
N GLN A 135 -13.86 -5.85 -2.76
CA GLN A 135 -15.08 -6.45 -3.29
C GLN A 135 -15.12 -6.50 -4.83
N ASN A 136 -14.65 -5.45 -5.51
CA ASN A 136 -14.64 -5.38 -6.98
C ASN A 136 -13.58 -6.27 -7.65
N LEU A 137 -12.73 -6.93 -6.86
CA LEU A 137 -11.74 -7.91 -7.32
C LEU A 137 -12.08 -9.34 -6.87
N CYS A 138 -13.31 -9.54 -6.39
CA CYS A 138 -13.81 -10.81 -5.89
C CYS A 138 -15.13 -11.14 -6.60
N VAL A 139 -15.13 -12.17 -7.45
CA VAL A 139 -16.25 -12.52 -8.33
C VAL A 139 -16.78 -13.90 -7.99
N PRO A 140 -18.10 -14.08 -7.75
CA PRO A 140 -18.69 -15.39 -7.48
C PRO A 140 -18.39 -16.42 -8.60
N LEU A 141 -18.06 -17.65 -8.20
CA LEU A 141 -17.93 -18.77 -9.12
C LEU A 141 -19.33 -19.29 -9.50
N PRO A 142 -19.64 -19.44 -10.80
CA PRO A 142 -20.85 -20.12 -11.23
C PRO A 142 -20.94 -21.55 -10.70
N VAL A 143 -22.17 -22.07 -10.64
CA VAL A 143 -22.42 -23.48 -10.32
C VAL A 143 -21.69 -24.36 -11.33
N GLY A 144 -20.97 -25.38 -10.86
CA GLY A 144 -20.21 -26.31 -11.70
C GLY A 144 -18.77 -25.87 -12.02
N VAL A 145 -18.39 -24.60 -11.83
CA VAL A 145 -16.99 -24.16 -12.02
C VAL A 145 -16.20 -24.46 -10.74
N GLY A 146 -15.21 -25.36 -10.80
CA GLY A 146 -14.33 -25.70 -9.67
C GLY A 146 -13.30 -24.61 -9.31
N PHE A 147 -12.66 -24.71 -8.15
CA PHE A 147 -11.67 -23.71 -7.70
C PHE A 147 -10.43 -23.64 -8.57
N GLU A 148 -9.90 -24.78 -9.05
CA GLU A 148 -8.76 -24.79 -9.98
C GLU A 148 -9.07 -23.96 -11.24
N ALA A 149 -10.26 -24.13 -11.80
CA ALA A 149 -10.69 -23.37 -12.98
C ALA A 149 -10.97 -21.90 -12.63
N GLY A 150 -11.57 -21.63 -11.47
CA GLY A 150 -11.80 -20.28 -10.96
C GLY A 150 -10.50 -19.48 -10.78
N ALA A 151 -9.39 -20.14 -10.43
CA ALA A 151 -8.08 -19.49 -10.28
C ALA A 151 -7.53 -18.93 -11.62
N PHE A 152 -8.10 -19.32 -12.77
CA PHE A 152 -7.81 -18.72 -14.07
C PHE A 152 -8.55 -17.39 -14.32
N GLY A 153 -9.47 -16.99 -13.45
CA GLY A 153 -10.35 -15.83 -13.62
C GLY A 153 -9.62 -14.57 -14.11
N THR A 154 -8.54 -14.18 -13.43
CA THR A 154 -7.76 -12.99 -13.81
C THR A 154 -7.08 -13.13 -15.17
N LEU A 155 -6.47 -14.28 -15.46
CA LEU A 155 -5.77 -14.50 -16.73
C LEU A 155 -6.74 -14.62 -17.91
N GLY A 156 -7.89 -15.26 -17.67
CA GLY A 156 -8.99 -15.31 -18.62
C GLY A 156 -9.54 -13.93 -18.94
N ALA A 157 -9.70 -13.09 -17.93
CA ALA A 157 -10.09 -11.69 -18.09
C ALA A 157 -9.06 -10.86 -18.88
N ILE A 158 -7.75 -11.11 -18.70
CA ILE A 158 -6.68 -10.47 -19.50
C ILE A 158 -6.80 -10.87 -20.98
N ALA A 159 -6.96 -12.16 -21.25
CA ALA A 159 -7.14 -12.67 -22.62
C ALA A 159 -8.41 -12.08 -23.25
N LEU A 160 -9.52 -12.07 -22.51
CA LEU A 160 -10.81 -11.53 -22.96
C LEU A 160 -10.76 -10.03 -23.26
N GLN A 161 -10.03 -9.26 -22.44
CA GLN A 161 -9.82 -7.84 -22.71
C GLN A 161 -9.07 -7.61 -24.03
N GLY A 162 -8.10 -8.47 -24.34
CA GLY A 162 -7.42 -8.48 -25.64
C GLY A 162 -8.38 -8.72 -26.81
N VAL A 163 -9.28 -9.70 -26.67
CA VAL A 163 -10.33 -9.99 -27.66
C VAL A 163 -11.30 -8.82 -27.81
N ARG A 164 -11.72 -8.18 -26.71
CA ARG A 164 -12.63 -7.03 -26.73
C ARG A 164 -12.03 -5.81 -27.43
N LEU A 165 -10.73 -5.55 -27.23
CA LEU A 165 -10.03 -4.47 -27.92
C LEU A 165 -9.81 -4.76 -29.40
N ALA A 166 -9.68 -6.04 -29.78
CA ALA A 166 -9.66 -6.43 -31.20
C ALA A 166 -11.03 -6.18 -31.86
N ALA A 167 -12.10 -6.14 -31.05
CA ALA A 167 -13.49 -5.93 -31.46
C ALA A 167 -13.88 -6.79 -32.69
N PRO A 168 -13.64 -8.11 -32.67
CA PRO A 168 -13.90 -8.94 -33.83
C PRO A 168 -15.39 -9.09 -34.09
N THR A 169 -15.75 -9.38 -35.34
CA THR A 169 -17.11 -9.76 -35.73
C THR A 169 -17.16 -11.20 -36.24
N LEU A 170 -18.35 -11.80 -36.25
CA LEU A 170 -18.55 -13.19 -36.65
C LEU A 170 -17.90 -13.50 -38.00
N GLY A 171 -17.07 -14.54 -38.05
CA GLY A 171 -16.40 -15.02 -39.26
C GLY A 171 -15.08 -14.32 -39.63
N GLU A 172 -14.67 -13.27 -38.91
CA GLU A 172 -13.37 -12.62 -39.13
C GLU A 172 -12.18 -13.57 -38.90
N ALA A 173 -11.08 -13.31 -39.61
CA ALA A 173 -9.84 -14.05 -39.52
C ALA A 173 -8.89 -13.38 -38.51
N CYS A 174 -8.67 -14.04 -37.37
CA CYS A 174 -7.84 -13.56 -36.29
C CYS A 174 -6.56 -14.38 -36.15
N VAL A 175 -5.42 -13.72 -35.93
CA VAL A 175 -4.13 -14.37 -35.66
C VAL A 175 -3.75 -14.16 -34.19
N VAL A 176 -3.32 -15.21 -33.50
CA VAL A 176 -2.80 -15.14 -32.13
C VAL A 176 -1.30 -15.44 -32.15
N ILE A 177 -0.48 -14.47 -31.76
CA ILE A 177 0.98 -14.60 -31.71
C ILE A 177 1.44 -14.79 -30.26
N GLY A 178 1.97 -15.98 -29.98
CA GLY A 178 2.38 -16.46 -28.65
C GLY A 178 1.32 -17.32 -27.99
N LEU A 179 1.37 -18.63 -28.20
CA LEU A 179 0.45 -19.65 -27.71
C LEU A 179 0.82 -20.21 -26.32
N GLY A 180 1.40 -19.35 -25.47
CA GLY A 180 1.48 -19.58 -24.03
C GLY A 180 0.10 -19.52 -23.37
N LEU A 181 0.04 -19.44 -22.04
CA LEU A 181 -1.22 -19.54 -21.30
C LEU A 181 -2.31 -18.56 -21.77
N LEU A 182 -1.98 -17.28 -21.91
CA LEU A 182 -2.91 -16.26 -22.44
C LEU A 182 -3.29 -16.51 -23.89
N GLY A 183 -2.35 -17.00 -24.72
CA GLY A 183 -2.61 -17.31 -26.12
C GLY A 183 -3.60 -18.46 -26.28
N GLN A 184 -3.45 -19.52 -25.48
CA GLN A 184 -4.40 -20.64 -25.46
C GLN A 184 -5.81 -20.20 -25.06
N LEU A 185 -5.93 -19.34 -24.05
CA LEU A 185 -7.23 -18.77 -23.65
C LEU A 185 -7.80 -17.86 -24.74
N THR A 186 -6.96 -17.03 -25.37
CA THR A 186 -7.35 -16.12 -26.47
C THR A 186 -7.88 -16.88 -27.68
N VAL A 187 -7.23 -18.00 -28.05
CA VAL A 187 -7.71 -18.88 -29.13
C VAL A 187 -9.13 -19.36 -28.83
N GLN A 188 -9.37 -19.93 -27.65
CA GLN A 188 -10.69 -20.43 -27.28
C GLN A 188 -11.75 -19.33 -27.26
N LEU A 189 -11.43 -18.16 -26.73
CA LEU A 189 -12.34 -17.01 -26.67
C LEU A 189 -12.68 -16.46 -28.07
N LEU A 190 -11.70 -16.37 -28.98
CA LEU A 190 -11.96 -15.98 -30.37
C LEU A 190 -12.82 -17.02 -31.10
N LYS A 191 -12.60 -18.31 -30.86
CA LYS A 191 -13.45 -19.38 -31.40
C LYS A 191 -14.87 -19.33 -30.85
N ALA A 192 -15.04 -19.07 -29.55
CA ALA A 192 -16.35 -18.87 -28.93
C ALA A 192 -17.06 -17.63 -29.48
N HIS A 193 -16.32 -16.60 -29.88
CA HIS A 193 -16.83 -15.42 -30.59
C HIS A 193 -17.18 -15.68 -32.07
N GLY A 194 -16.95 -16.91 -32.55
CA GLY A 194 -17.24 -17.34 -33.92
C GLY A 194 -16.22 -16.85 -34.96
N CYS A 195 -14.99 -16.53 -34.52
CA CYS A 195 -13.90 -16.17 -35.41
C CYS A 195 -13.24 -17.41 -36.03
N ARG A 196 -12.52 -17.19 -37.13
CA ARG A 196 -11.51 -18.09 -37.64
C ARG A 196 -10.18 -17.71 -36.97
N VAL A 197 -9.44 -18.66 -36.44
CA VAL A 197 -8.25 -18.40 -35.61
C VAL A 197 -7.04 -19.15 -36.15
N PHE A 198 -5.95 -18.42 -36.36
CA PHE A 198 -4.63 -18.96 -36.68
C PHE A 198 -3.65 -18.70 -35.53
N GLY A 199 -2.97 -19.75 -35.04
CA GLY A 199 -2.00 -19.64 -33.95
C GLY A 199 -0.55 -19.60 -34.41
N VAL A 200 0.30 -18.82 -33.73
CA VAL A 200 1.75 -18.79 -33.99
C VAL A 200 2.53 -18.90 -32.67
N ASP A 201 3.40 -19.91 -32.54
CA ASP A 201 4.32 -20.05 -31.40
C ASP A 201 5.57 -20.84 -31.77
N LEU A 202 6.69 -20.57 -31.09
CA LEU A 202 7.96 -21.28 -31.29
C LEU A 202 7.91 -22.73 -30.80
N ASP A 203 7.06 -23.01 -29.81
CA ASP A 203 6.95 -24.32 -29.17
C ASP A 203 5.90 -25.19 -29.90
N ALA A 204 6.36 -26.28 -30.51
CA ALA A 204 5.52 -27.21 -31.26
C ALA A 204 4.41 -27.84 -30.40
N SER A 205 4.65 -28.05 -29.09
CA SER A 205 3.63 -28.59 -28.18
C SER A 205 2.49 -27.61 -27.97
N ARG A 206 2.79 -26.30 -27.91
CA ARG A 206 1.80 -25.23 -27.78
C ARG A 206 1.01 -25.02 -29.06
N VAL A 207 1.66 -25.17 -30.21
CA VAL A 207 1.01 -25.19 -31.52
C VAL A 207 -0.02 -26.32 -31.60
N ALA A 208 0.37 -27.54 -31.24
CA ALA A 208 -0.54 -28.69 -31.22
C ALA A 208 -1.70 -28.49 -30.23
N LEU A 209 -1.40 -27.96 -29.04
CA LEU A 209 -2.41 -27.65 -28.02
C LEU A 209 -3.42 -26.59 -28.49
N ALA A 210 -2.97 -25.56 -29.22
CA ALA A 210 -3.87 -24.54 -29.76
C ALA A 210 -4.85 -25.12 -30.79
N CYS A 211 -4.40 -26.06 -31.63
CA CYS A 211 -5.29 -26.78 -32.54
C CYS A 211 -6.33 -27.63 -31.77
N MET A 212 -5.92 -28.31 -30.69
CA MET A 212 -6.87 -29.04 -29.82
C MET A 212 -7.89 -28.11 -29.15
N HIS A 213 -7.49 -26.88 -28.85
CA HIS A 213 -8.37 -25.83 -28.33
C HIS A 213 -9.18 -25.08 -29.39
N GLY A 214 -9.10 -25.50 -30.66
CA GLY A 214 -9.99 -25.04 -31.72
C GLY A 214 -9.37 -24.05 -32.71
N ALA A 215 -8.07 -23.75 -32.64
CA ALA A 215 -7.42 -23.01 -33.73
C ALA A 215 -7.61 -23.78 -35.06
N ASP A 216 -8.00 -23.06 -36.11
CA ASP A 216 -8.24 -23.66 -37.44
C ASP A 216 -6.92 -24.09 -38.10
N ALA A 217 -5.83 -23.41 -37.76
CA ALA A 217 -4.46 -23.78 -38.10
C ALA A 217 -3.49 -23.13 -37.11
N ALA A 218 -2.31 -23.71 -36.92
CA ALA A 218 -1.24 -23.07 -36.18
C ALA A 218 0.13 -23.56 -36.65
N CYS A 219 1.17 -22.72 -36.53
CA CYS A 219 2.54 -23.12 -36.87
C CYS A 219 3.61 -22.32 -36.12
N ALA A 220 4.87 -22.73 -36.30
CA ALA A 220 6.02 -21.95 -35.87
C ALA A 220 6.22 -20.68 -36.74
N PRO A 221 6.83 -19.61 -36.21
CA PRO A 221 7.15 -18.39 -36.95
C PRO A 221 8.41 -18.58 -37.82
N ASP A 222 8.35 -19.47 -38.80
CA ASP A 222 9.38 -19.66 -39.82
C ASP A 222 9.29 -18.58 -40.93
N GLU A 223 10.18 -18.63 -41.93
CA GLU A 223 10.18 -17.67 -43.05
C GLU A 223 8.88 -17.70 -43.88
N ASP A 224 8.13 -18.82 -43.82
CA ASP A 224 6.91 -19.04 -44.59
C ASP A 224 5.64 -18.68 -43.81
N VAL A 225 5.72 -18.37 -42.52
CA VAL A 225 4.56 -18.11 -41.66
C VAL A 225 3.62 -17.06 -42.25
N ALA A 226 4.17 -15.99 -42.83
CA ALA A 226 3.38 -14.94 -43.46
C ALA A 226 2.61 -15.45 -44.68
N ARG A 227 3.26 -16.26 -45.53
CA ARG A 227 2.64 -16.87 -46.71
C ARG A 227 1.55 -17.87 -46.32
N ARG A 228 1.76 -18.64 -45.25
CA ARG A 228 0.76 -19.59 -44.71
C ARG A 228 -0.47 -18.86 -44.19
N ILE A 229 -0.28 -17.77 -43.43
CA ILE A 229 -1.38 -16.94 -42.95
C ILE A 229 -2.10 -16.26 -44.12
N GLU A 230 -1.37 -15.76 -45.11
CA GLU A 230 -1.96 -15.19 -46.32
C GLU A 230 -2.83 -16.21 -47.07
N ALA A 231 -2.32 -17.43 -47.30
CA ALA A 231 -3.09 -18.51 -47.92
C ALA A 231 -4.34 -18.87 -47.11
N TRP A 232 -4.21 -19.01 -45.78
CA TRP A 232 -5.34 -19.31 -44.89
C TRP A 232 -6.38 -18.18 -44.85
N THR A 233 -5.94 -16.92 -44.92
CA THR A 233 -6.82 -15.74 -45.01
C THR A 233 -7.37 -15.51 -46.44
N ARG A 234 -7.09 -16.42 -47.39
CA ARG A 234 -7.53 -16.34 -48.79
C ARG A 234 -6.95 -15.10 -49.50
N GLY A 235 -5.69 -14.78 -49.24
CA GLY A 235 -4.95 -13.66 -49.84
C GLY A 235 -5.31 -12.28 -49.30
N ARG A 236 -6.09 -12.20 -48.21
CA ARG A 236 -6.59 -10.90 -47.69
C ARG A 236 -5.77 -10.36 -46.52
N GLY A 237 -5.06 -11.21 -45.78
CA GLY A 237 -4.48 -10.86 -44.48
C GLY A 237 -5.50 -10.94 -43.34
N ALA A 238 -5.00 -10.86 -42.10
CA ALA A 238 -5.78 -11.00 -40.88
C ALA A 238 -6.56 -9.72 -40.56
N ASP A 239 -7.83 -9.86 -40.14
CA ASP A 239 -8.69 -8.77 -39.68
C ASP A 239 -8.24 -8.21 -38.32
N ALA A 240 -7.73 -9.11 -37.47
CA ALA A 240 -7.15 -8.77 -36.19
C ALA A 240 -5.95 -9.68 -35.85
N VAL A 241 -4.95 -9.12 -35.18
CA VAL A 241 -3.82 -9.85 -34.62
C VAL A 241 -3.71 -9.56 -33.12
N VAL A 242 -3.78 -10.60 -32.29
CA VAL A 242 -3.63 -10.48 -30.83
C VAL A 242 -2.28 -11.06 -30.42
N ILE A 243 -1.42 -10.22 -29.85
CA ILE A 243 -0.08 -10.59 -29.42
C ILE A 243 -0.10 -10.89 -27.92
N THR A 244 0.07 -12.17 -27.59
CA THR A 244 0.13 -12.70 -26.22
C THR A 244 1.52 -13.19 -25.83
N ALA A 245 2.50 -13.06 -26.73
CA ALA A 245 3.90 -13.39 -26.48
C ALA A 245 4.53 -12.51 -25.37
N ALA A 246 5.43 -13.10 -24.60
CA ALA A 246 6.26 -12.38 -23.62
C ALA A 246 7.74 -12.46 -24.05
N THR A 247 8.26 -11.40 -24.67
CA THR A 247 9.62 -11.34 -25.21
C THR A 247 10.13 -9.90 -25.31
N ARG A 248 11.45 -9.69 -25.29
CA ARG A 248 12.04 -8.38 -25.62
C ARG A 248 12.16 -8.14 -27.12
N SER A 249 11.99 -9.18 -27.94
CA SER A 249 12.07 -9.09 -29.40
C SER A 249 10.92 -8.24 -29.96
N ASN A 250 11.22 -7.50 -31.02
CA ASN A 250 10.23 -6.74 -31.79
C ASN A 250 9.52 -7.59 -32.86
N GLN A 251 10.02 -8.80 -33.12
CA GLN A 251 9.50 -9.69 -34.15
C GLN A 251 7.98 -9.93 -34.10
N PRO A 252 7.30 -10.06 -32.94
CA PRO A 252 5.85 -10.24 -32.93
C PRO A 252 5.09 -9.00 -33.45
N ILE A 253 5.57 -7.79 -33.17
CA ILE A 253 4.98 -6.53 -33.67
C ILE A 253 5.19 -6.40 -35.18
N GLU A 254 6.37 -6.75 -35.67
CA GLU A 254 6.66 -6.76 -37.12
C GLU A 254 5.83 -7.81 -37.85
N LEU A 255 5.77 -9.03 -37.32
CA LEU A 255 4.96 -10.10 -37.90
C LEU A 255 3.48 -9.71 -37.93
N ALA A 256 2.95 -9.14 -36.84
CA ALA A 256 1.58 -8.65 -36.79
C ALA A 256 1.31 -7.62 -37.90
N GLY A 257 2.23 -6.68 -38.13
CA GLY A 257 2.13 -5.71 -39.22
C GLY A 257 2.10 -6.36 -40.60
N ARG A 258 2.97 -7.36 -40.83
CA ARG A 258 3.09 -8.05 -42.14
C ARG A 258 1.85 -8.88 -42.49
N VAL A 259 1.26 -9.56 -41.51
CA VAL A 259 0.15 -10.49 -41.75
C VAL A 259 -1.23 -9.84 -41.67
N SER A 260 -1.30 -8.59 -41.20
CA SER A 260 -2.56 -7.85 -41.12
C SER A 260 -3.03 -7.40 -42.51
N ARG A 261 -4.35 -7.40 -42.74
CA ARG A 261 -4.92 -6.74 -43.90
C ARG A 261 -4.79 -5.21 -43.82
N LEU A 262 -5.06 -4.51 -44.93
CA LEU A 262 -5.27 -3.06 -44.92
C LEU A 262 -6.35 -2.69 -43.89
N LYS A 263 -6.09 -1.69 -43.05
CA LYS A 263 -6.93 -1.26 -41.92
C LYS A 263 -7.21 -2.38 -40.91
N GLY A 264 -6.27 -3.30 -40.74
CA GLY A 264 -6.30 -4.35 -39.71
C GLY A 264 -6.04 -3.79 -38.30
N ARG A 265 -6.42 -4.57 -37.29
CA ARG A 265 -6.24 -4.21 -35.87
C ARG A 265 -5.19 -5.09 -35.22
N VAL A 266 -4.25 -4.50 -34.50
CA VAL A 266 -3.24 -5.20 -33.72
C VAL A 266 -3.45 -4.88 -32.25
N VAL A 267 -3.50 -5.90 -31.39
CA VAL A 267 -3.65 -5.75 -29.94
C VAL A 267 -2.47 -6.39 -29.23
N ALA A 268 -1.66 -5.58 -28.55
CA ALA A 268 -0.58 -6.05 -27.70
C ALA A 268 -1.11 -6.31 -26.28
N VAL A 269 -1.19 -7.59 -25.90
CA VAL A 269 -1.59 -8.05 -24.56
C VAL A 269 -0.36 -8.48 -23.74
N GLY A 270 0.55 -9.23 -24.36
CA GLY A 270 1.78 -9.69 -23.74
C GLY A 270 2.86 -8.60 -23.69
N LEU A 271 3.89 -8.82 -22.86
CA LEU A 271 5.05 -7.94 -22.79
C LEU A 271 5.96 -8.19 -24.01
N VAL A 272 5.83 -7.37 -25.04
CA VAL A 272 6.59 -7.44 -26.30
C VAL A 272 7.46 -6.20 -26.50
N GLY A 273 8.48 -6.26 -27.37
CA GLY A 273 9.13 -5.07 -27.90
C GLY A 273 8.10 -4.12 -28.54
N MET A 274 8.30 -2.81 -28.41
CA MET A 274 7.32 -1.78 -28.83
C MET A 274 7.94 -0.80 -29.85
N ASP A 275 8.89 -1.27 -30.66
CA ASP A 275 9.48 -0.47 -31.74
C ASP A 275 8.64 -0.64 -33.01
N VAL A 276 7.56 0.14 -33.12
CA VAL A 276 6.56 -0.03 -34.18
C VAL A 276 7.15 0.38 -35.54
N PRO A 277 7.25 -0.54 -36.53
CA PRO A 277 7.83 -0.22 -37.83
C PRO A 277 6.90 0.71 -38.61
N ARG A 278 7.25 2.01 -38.64
CA ARG A 278 6.39 3.08 -39.14
C ARG A 278 5.91 2.84 -40.56
N GLU A 279 6.80 2.52 -41.50
CA GLU A 279 6.47 2.32 -42.91
C GLU A 279 5.40 1.22 -43.07
N LEU A 280 5.65 0.05 -42.49
CA LEU A 280 4.74 -1.10 -42.54
C LEU A 280 3.34 -0.79 -41.97
N TYR A 281 3.28 -0.12 -40.81
CA TYR A 281 2.00 0.20 -40.16
C TYR A 281 1.28 1.37 -40.86
N TYR A 282 2.04 2.32 -41.42
CA TYR A 282 1.52 3.48 -42.13
C TYR A 282 0.91 3.09 -43.47
N GLU A 283 1.64 2.33 -44.30
CA GLU A 283 1.18 1.90 -45.63
C GLU A 283 -0.08 1.02 -45.55
N ARG A 284 -0.22 0.26 -44.46
CA ARG A 284 -1.38 -0.60 -44.21
C ARG A 284 -2.49 0.08 -43.41
N GLU A 285 -2.27 1.30 -42.93
CA GLU A 285 -3.20 2.04 -42.06
C GLU A 285 -3.66 1.21 -40.84
N LEU A 286 -2.72 0.54 -40.18
CA LEU A 286 -3.02 -0.35 -39.05
C LEU A 286 -3.31 0.43 -37.78
N THR A 287 -4.25 -0.09 -36.98
CA THR A 287 -4.47 0.39 -35.61
C THR A 287 -3.74 -0.52 -34.63
N LEU A 288 -2.97 0.06 -33.70
CA LEU A 288 -2.32 -0.66 -32.60
C LEU A 288 -2.90 -0.26 -31.25
N HIS A 289 -3.44 -1.22 -30.51
CA HIS A 289 -3.88 -1.06 -29.13
C HIS A 289 -2.93 -1.78 -28.17
N VAL A 290 -2.57 -1.11 -27.07
CA VAL A 290 -1.91 -1.75 -25.93
C VAL A 290 -2.97 -2.06 -24.89
N SER A 291 -3.13 -3.34 -24.54
CA SER A 291 -4.18 -3.79 -23.62
C SER A 291 -3.83 -3.44 -22.16
N MET A 292 -4.78 -2.82 -21.46
CA MET A 292 -4.66 -2.54 -20.02
C MET A 292 -5.10 -3.76 -19.20
N SER A 293 -4.22 -4.76 -19.07
CA SER A 293 -4.46 -5.96 -18.24
C SER A 293 -5.85 -6.58 -18.51
N TYR A 294 -6.70 -6.71 -17.49
CA TYR A 294 -8.07 -7.22 -17.57
C TYR A 294 -9.14 -6.12 -17.64
N GLY A 295 -8.77 -4.90 -18.04
CA GLY A 295 -9.69 -3.84 -18.51
C GLY A 295 -9.93 -2.67 -17.54
N PRO A 296 -10.96 -1.85 -17.84
CA PRO A 296 -11.39 -0.70 -17.03
C PRO A 296 -11.57 -1.03 -15.53
N GLY A 297 -11.13 -0.12 -14.67
CA GLY A 297 -10.96 -0.34 -13.23
C GLY A 297 -9.50 -0.50 -12.82
N ARG A 298 -8.68 -1.08 -13.71
CA ARG A 298 -7.28 -1.32 -13.40
C ARG A 298 -6.52 0.00 -13.23
N TYR A 299 -5.78 0.12 -12.13
CA TYR A 299 -5.04 1.32 -11.72
C TYR A 299 -5.94 2.49 -11.28
N ASP A 300 -7.23 2.24 -11.03
CA ASP A 300 -8.16 3.18 -10.42
C ASP A 300 -8.45 2.76 -8.97
N ALA A 301 -7.95 3.55 -8.01
CA ALA A 301 -8.13 3.28 -6.59
C ALA A 301 -9.60 3.39 -6.13
N GLU A 302 -10.43 4.19 -6.81
CA GLU A 302 -11.87 4.24 -6.52
C GLU A 302 -12.51 2.88 -6.79
N TYR A 303 -12.13 2.27 -7.91
CA TYR A 303 -12.66 0.98 -8.32
C TYR A 303 -12.02 -0.19 -7.55
N GLU A 304 -10.69 -0.32 -7.59
CA GLU A 304 -9.97 -1.47 -7.04
C GLU A 304 -9.94 -1.46 -5.51
N GLU A 305 -9.72 -0.32 -4.86
CA GLU A 305 -9.50 -0.28 -3.41
C GLU A 305 -10.74 0.15 -2.62
N ARG A 306 -11.50 1.13 -3.13
CA ARG A 306 -12.70 1.65 -2.45
C ARG A 306 -13.98 0.91 -2.83
N GLY A 307 -13.95 0.11 -3.89
CA GLY A 307 -15.11 -0.67 -4.32
C GLY A 307 -16.22 0.17 -4.97
N HIS A 308 -15.90 1.38 -5.46
CA HIS A 308 -16.82 2.20 -6.22
C HIS A 308 -16.85 1.73 -7.68
N ASP A 309 -17.90 1.02 -8.07
CA ASP A 309 -18.06 0.54 -9.44
C ASP A 309 -18.44 1.68 -10.41
N TYR A 310 -18.11 1.52 -11.69
CA TYR A 310 -18.55 2.42 -12.73
C TYR A 310 -20.03 2.19 -13.06
N PRO A 311 -20.77 3.26 -13.39
CA PRO A 311 -22.10 3.15 -13.96
C PRO A 311 -22.14 2.16 -15.13
N PHE A 312 -22.92 1.09 -14.97
CA PHE A 312 -22.94 -0.06 -15.89
C PHE A 312 -23.21 0.33 -17.34
N ALA A 313 -24.10 1.29 -17.56
CA ALA A 313 -24.47 1.78 -18.90
C ALA A 313 -23.31 2.47 -19.65
N TYR A 314 -22.31 2.98 -18.94
CA TYR A 314 -21.20 3.73 -19.52
C TYR A 314 -19.92 2.89 -19.62
N VAL A 315 -19.69 1.99 -18.67
CA VAL A 315 -18.53 1.09 -18.66
C VAL A 315 -19.02 -0.33 -18.52
N ARG A 316 -19.48 -0.96 -19.61
CA ARG A 316 -20.08 -2.30 -19.57
C ARG A 316 -19.14 -3.37 -19.03
N TRP A 317 -17.84 -3.23 -19.29
CA TRP A 317 -16.83 -4.25 -19.07
C TRP A 317 -15.71 -3.73 -18.18
N THR A 318 -15.86 -3.94 -16.88
CA THR A 318 -14.82 -3.69 -15.87
C THR A 318 -13.98 -4.93 -15.64
N GLU A 319 -12.93 -4.83 -14.82
CA GLU A 319 -12.14 -5.97 -14.35
C GLU A 319 -13.01 -7.12 -13.82
N ALA A 320 -13.97 -6.83 -12.93
CA ALA A 320 -14.88 -7.83 -12.36
C ALA A 320 -15.76 -8.47 -13.43
N ARG A 321 -16.33 -7.66 -14.33
CA ARG A 321 -17.25 -8.13 -15.37
C ARG A 321 -16.54 -8.88 -16.50
N ASN A 322 -15.24 -8.63 -16.71
CA ASN A 322 -14.38 -9.46 -17.56
C ASN A 322 -14.14 -10.83 -16.91
N ILE A 323 -13.87 -10.88 -15.60
CA ILE A 323 -13.72 -12.13 -14.85
C ILE A 323 -15.04 -12.92 -14.87
N GLU A 324 -16.16 -12.28 -14.54
CA GLU A 324 -17.51 -12.86 -14.58
C GLU A 324 -17.80 -13.51 -15.94
N ALA A 325 -17.63 -12.76 -17.04
CA ALA A 325 -17.86 -13.28 -18.39
C ALA A 325 -16.94 -14.46 -18.75
N PHE A 326 -15.70 -14.46 -18.24
CA PHE A 326 -14.80 -15.60 -18.42
C PHE A 326 -15.24 -16.82 -17.61
N LEU A 327 -15.70 -16.63 -16.37
CA LEU A 327 -16.24 -17.70 -15.54
C LEU A 327 -17.50 -18.32 -16.16
N ASP A 328 -18.36 -17.51 -16.78
CA ASP A 328 -19.51 -18.01 -17.55
C ASP A 328 -19.07 -18.83 -18.78
N ALA A 329 -17.99 -18.43 -19.45
CA ALA A 329 -17.42 -19.20 -20.54
C ALA A 329 -16.86 -20.56 -20.08
N LEU A 330 -16.34 -20.65 -18.86
CA LEU A 330 -15.98 -21.93 -18.23
C LEU A 330 -17.22 -22.77 -17.90
N ALA A 331 -18.25 -22.14 -17.32
CA ALA A 331 -19.49 -22.82 -16.93
C ALA A 331 -20.23 -23.44 -18.13
N THR A 332 -20.24 -22.74 -19.27
CA THR A 332 -20.83 -23.24 -20.52
C THR A 332 -19.94 -24.24 -21.27
N GLY A 333 -18.68 -24.41 -20.85
CA GLY A 333 -17.71 -25.26 -21.53
C GLY A 333 -17.12 -24.67 -22.82
N SER A 334 -17.46 -23.42 -23.17
CA SER A 334 -16.89 -22.70 -24.31
C SER A 334 -15.39 -22.45 -24.15
N VAL A 335 -14.91 -22.39 -22.90
CA VAL A 335 -13.49 -22.40 -22.55
C VAL A 335 -13.21 -23.57 -21.60
N ARG A 336 -12.10 -24.27 -21.83
CA ARG A 336 -11.62 -25.39 -21.02
C ARG A 336 -10.20 -25.13 -20.58
N VAL A 337 -9.94 -25.28 -19.29
CA VAL A 337 -8.64 -24.98 -18.66
C VAL A 337 -7.94 -26.20 -18.06
N ALA A 338 -8.63 -27.34 -17.93
CA ALA A 338 -8.06 -28.55 -17.34
C ALA A 338 -6.77 -29.00 -18.07
N GLN A 339 -6.76 -28.91 -19.40
CA GLN A 339 -5.61 -29.25 -20.25
C GLN A 339 -4.48 -28.20 -20.20
N LEU A 340 -4.74 -27.01 -19.64
CA LEU A 340 -3.73 -25.96 -19.47
C LEU A 340 -2.95 -26.12 -18.15
N ILE A 341 -3.47 -26.89 -17.20
CA ILE A 341 -2.83 -27.15 -15.92
C ILE A 341 -1.80 -28.27 -16.13
N THR A 342 -0.51 -27.92 -16.06
CA THR A 342 0.57 -28.90 -16.22
C THR A 342 1.13 -29.37 -14.88
N HIS A 343 1.10 -28.52 -13.85
CA HIS A 343 1.65 -28.84 -12.54
C HIS A 343 0.74 -28.36 -11.41
N ARG A 344 0.77 -29.11 -10.31
CA ARG A 344 0.15 -28.77 -9.04
C ARG A 344 1.20 -28.90 -7.95
N PHE A 345 1.31 -27.88 -7.11
CA PHE A 345 2.18 -27.90 -5.94
C PHE A 345 1.36 -27.54 -4.70
N PRO A 346 1.53 -28.24 -3.57
CA PRO A 346 1.04 -27.71 -2.31
C PRO A 346 1.79 -26.42 -1.98
N ILE A 347 1.15 -25.49 -1.26
CA ILE A 347 1.73 -24.17 -0.93
C ILE A 347 3.11 -24.26 -0.27
N GLU A 348 3.40 -25.30 0.50
CA GLU A 348 4.71 -25.58 1.11
C GLU A 348 5.83 -25.70 0.07
N GLN A 349 5.50 -26.13 -1.14
CA GLN A 349 6.43 -26.26 -2.27
C GLN A 349 6.39 -25.05 -3.21
N GLY A 350 5.81 -23.92 -2.79
CA GLY A 350 5.73 -22.70 -3.60
C GLY A 350 7.08 -22.27 -4.17
N ALA A 351 8.17 -22.34 -3.40
CA ALA A 351 9.51 -22.02 -3.89
C ALA A 351 9.93 -22.88 -5.09
N ARG A 352 9.66 -24.19 -5.05
CA ARG A 352 9.94 -25.14 -6.14
C ARG A 352 9.10 -24.83 -7.39
N ALA A 353 7.84 -24.42 -7.21
CA ALA A 353 7.01 -23.96 -8.32
C ALA A 353 7.62 -22.75 -9.05
N TYR A 354 8.25 -21.83 -8.32
CA TYR A 354 8.97 -20.70 -8.92
C TYR A 354 10.31 -21.08 -9.54
N GLU A 355 10.99 -22.10 -9.04
CA GLU A 355 12.18 -22.65 -9.69
C GLU A 355 11.83 -23.26 -11.06
N LEU A 356 10.72 -24.00 -11.15
CA LEU A 356 10.19 -24.55 -12.39
C LEU A 356 9.95 -23.46 -13.43
N ILE A 357 9.17 -22.41 -13.11
CA ILE A 357 8.87 -21.34 -14.10
C ILE A 357 10.11 -20.49 -14.45
N ALA A 358 11.11 -20.43 -13.56
CA ALA A 358 12.37 -19.77 -13.83
C ALA A 358 13.26 -20.55 -14.81
N GLY A 359 12.83 -21.75 -15.24
CA GLY A 359 13.53 -22.59 -16.21
C GLY A 359 14.50 -23.60 -15.58
N ALA A 360 14.39 -23.88 -14.27
CA ALA A 360 15.12 -24.99 -13.69
C ALA A 360 14.75 -26.29 -14.42
N ASN A 361 15.76 -27.05 -14.85
CA ASN A 361 15.63 -28.34 -15.53
C ASN A 361 14.96 -28.33 -16.93
N ASN A 362 14.69 -27.15 -17.53
CA ASN A 362 14.04 -27.01 -18.84
C ASN A 362 12.70 -27.77 -18.98
N GLU A 363 12.01 -28.00 -17.86
CA GLU A 363 10.74 -28.72 -17.84
C GLU A 363 9.61 -27.86 -18.42
N ALA A 364 8.84 -28.44 -19.35
CA ALA A 364 7.77 -27.74 -20.06
C ALA A 364 6.60 -27.43 -19.12
N HIS A 365 6.14 -26.18 -19.13
CA HIS A 365 5.05 -25.72 -18.25
C HIS A 365 4.14 -24.69 -18.94
N LEU A 366 2.87 -24.65 -18.52
CA LEU A 366 1.85 -23.70 -18.97
C LEU A 366 1.14 -23.08 -17.76
N GLY A 367 0.16 -23.77 -17.18
CA GLY A 367 -0.50 -23.41 -15.93
C GLY A 367 0.08 -24.18 -14.76
N VAL A 368 0.60 -23.46 -13.77
CA VAL A 368 1.14 -24.03 -12.53
C VAL A 368 0.24 -23.59 -11.38
N LEU A 369 -0.43 -24.54 -10.73
CA LEU A 369 -1.31 -24.28 -9.60
C LEU A 369 -0.59 -24.45 -8.27
N LEU A 370 -0.91 -23.58 -7.33
CA LEU A 370 -0.68 -23.79 -5.91
C LEU A 370 -1.99 -24.21 -5.24
N GLU A 371 -1.92 -25.27 -4.45
CA GLU A 371 -3.05 -25.84 -3.71
C GLU A 371 -2.88 -25.61 -2.21
N TYR A 372 -4.01 -25.42 -1.53
CA TYR A 372 -4.04 -24.99 -0.13
C TYR A 372 -4.87 -25.93 0.73
N PRO A 373 -4.39 -26.31 1.93
CA PRO A 373 -5.16 -27.08 2.90
C PRO A 373 -6.23 -26.20 3.57
N HIS A 374 -7.32 -25.94 2.85
CA HIS A 374 -8.35 -24.98 3.24
C HIS A 374 -9.29 -25.45 4.37
N GLU A 375 -9.23 -26.73 4.76
CA GLU A 375 -10.01 -27.24 5.91
C GLU A 375 -9.30 -26.99 7.24
N ARG A 376 -7.97 -26.77 7.23
CA ARG A 376 -7.19 -26.60 8.46
C ARG A 376 -7.51 -25.26 9.13
N PRO A 377 -7.67 -25.20 10.47
CA PRO A 377 -7.72 -23.93 11.17
C PRO A 377 -6.41 -23.17 10.99
N LEU A 378 -6.50 -21.85 10.78
CA LEU A 378 -5.33 -20.98 10.73
C LEU A 378 -4.93 -20.61 12.14
N GLU A 379 -3.65 -20.74 12.46
CA GLU A 379 -3.14 -20.30 13.76
C GLU A 379 -3.24 -18.77 13.86
N PRO A 380 -3.82 -18.22 14.94
CA PRO A 380 -4.00 -16.78 15.11
C PRO A 380 -2.67 -16.06 15.38
N ARG A 381 -1.69 -16.79 15.95
CA ARG A 381 -0.39 -16.28 16.39
C ARG A 381 0.74 -17.05 15.76
N ILE A 382 1.83 -16.34 15.49
CA ILE A 382 3.09 -16.95 15.07
C ILE A 382 4.14 -16.59 16.11
N GLU A 383 4.64 -17.61 16.77
CA GLU A 383 5.78 -17.49 17.69
C GLU A 383 7.03 -17.15 16.90
N LEU A 384 7.70 -16.06 17.29
CA LEU A 384 8.94 -15.59 16.68
C LEU A 384 10.16 -15.94 17.53
N ARG A 385 9.96 -16.23 18.83
CA ARG A 385 10.99 -16.71 19.75
C ARG A 385 10.63 -18.10 20.31
N PRO A 386 11.59 -19.02 20.47
CA PRO A 386 11.35 -20.32 21.09
C PRO A 386 10.84 -20.21 22.53
N SER A 387 9.96 -21.13 22.93
CA SER A 387 9.35 -21.20 24.27
C SER A 387 10.35 -21.18 25.41
N ASP A 388 11.53 -21.77 25.21
CA ASP A 388 12.54 -21.97 26.24
C ASP A 388 13.31 -20.69 26.61
N GLN A 389 13.12 -19.62 25.84
CA GLN A 389 13.62 -18.27 26.12
C GLN A 389 12.52 -17.32 26.60
N ARG A 390 11.30 -17.82 26.85
CA ARG A 390 10.27 -17.03 27.52
C ARG A 390 10.70 -16.79 28.97
N THR A 391 10.98 -15.54 29.31
CA THR A 391 10.94 -15.14 30.70
C THR A 391 9.52 -15.39 31.22
N ASP A 392 9.41 -16.15 32.31
CA ASP A 392 8.15 -16.50 32.96
C ASP A 392 7.38 -15.22 33.30
N THR A 393 6.39 -14.88 32.47
CA THR A 393 5.74 -13.55 32.45
C THR A 393 4.23 -13.71 32.32
N THR A 394 3.64 -14.41 33.28
CA THR A 394 2.18 -14.45 33.47
C THR A 394 1.58 -13.07 33.77
N GLN A 395 2.40 -12.09 34.17
CA GLN A 395 2.01 -10.69 34.36
C GLN A 395 3.20 -9.74 34.12
N ALA A 396 2.96 -8.61 33.46
CA ALA A 396 3.99 -7.58 33.26
C ALA A 396 4.48 -7.02 34.61
N ARG A 397 5.80 -7.06 34.87
CA ARG A 397 6.38 -6.32 36.00
C ARG A 397 6.33 -4.81 35.71
N ALA A 398 5.96 -4.01 36.71
CA ALA A 398 5.76 -2.56 36.55
C ALA A 398 7.07 -1.79 36.24
N ASP A 399 8.22 -2.34 36.63
CA ASP A 399 9.55 -1.72 36.46
C ASP A 399 10.17 -1.93 35.06
N VAL A 400 9.56 -2.76 34.21
CA VAL A 400 10.05 -3.07 32.85
C VAL A 400 9.01 -2.68 31.81
N VAL A 401 9.42 -1.95 30.76
CA VAL A 401 8.54 -1.60 29.64
C VAL A 401 8.40 -2.80 28.71
N ARG A 402 7.20 -3.37 28.63
CA ARG A 402 6.85 -4.51 27.77
C ARG A 402 5.89 -4.04 26.70
N VAL A 403 6.39 -3.93 25.47
CA VAL A 403 5.74 -3.28 24.33
C VAL A 403 4.89 -4.26 23.55
N GLY A 404 3.63 -3.90 23.35
CA GLY A 404 2.76 -4.39 22.29
C GLY A 404 2.66 -3.35 21.18
N LEU A 405 3.06 -3.68 19.94
CA LEU A 405 2.99 -2.74 18.81
C LEU A 405 1.80 -3.07 17.90
N ILE A 406 0.98 -2.06 17.58
CA ILE A 406 -0.08 -2.15 16.60
C ILE A 406 0.24 -1.14 15.48
N GLY A 407 0.53 -1.65 14.29
CA GLY A 407 0.95 -0.84 13.13
C GLY A 407 2.46 -0.83 12.92
N ALA A 408 2.93 -1.68 12.00
CA ALA A 408 4.35 -1.83 11.68
C ALA A 408 4.80 -0.92 10.51
N GLY A 409 4.30 0.32 10.49
CA GLY A 409 4.50 1.30 9.42
C GLY A 409 5.92 1.87 9.32
N SER A 410 6.15 2.72 8.32
CA SER A 410 7.46 3.34 8.05
C SER A 410 7.95 4.19 9.23
N TYR A 411 7.05 4.92 9.89
CA TYR A 411 7.37 5.74 11.04
C TYR A 411 7.84 4.90 12.23
N ALA A 412 7.07 3.86 12.61
CA ALA A 412 7.44 2.96 13.70
C ALA A 412 8.82 2.32 13.49
N ARG A 413 9.10 1.84 12.27
CA ARG A 413 10.39 1.24 11.89
C ARG A 413 11.55 2.23 11.94
N LYS A 414 11.33 3.50 11.57
CA LYS A 414 12.39 4.51 11.45
C LYS A 414 12.67 5.24 12.77
N PHE A 415 11.65 5.45 13.60
CA PHE A 415 11.73 6.37 14.74
C PHE A 415 11.23 5.84 16.09
N LEU A 416 10.36 4.84 16.16
CA LEU A 416 9.88 4.35 17.46
C LEU A 416 10.69 3.15 17.93
N LEU A 417 10.77 2.11 17.09
CA LEU A 417 11.38 0.84 17.46
C LEU A 417 12.88 0.93 17.81
N PRO A 418 13.74 1.64 17.04
CA PRO A 418 15.15 1.78 17.41
C PRO A 418 15.33 2.49 18.75
N GLN A 419 14.52 3.52 19.02
CA GLN A 419 14.58 4.31 20.24
C GLN A 419 14.07 3.52 21.44
N LEU A 420 12.95 2.78 21.30
CA LEU A 420 12.43 1.89 22.34
C LEU A 420 13.46 0.82 22.71
N GLN A 421 14.10 0.20 21.71
CA GLN A 421 15.16 -0.78 21.92
C GLN A 421 16.34 -0.17 22.69
N ALA A 422 16.75 1.06 22.33
CA ALA A 422 17.84 1.76 23.01
C ALA A 422 17.54 2.10 24.48
N THR A 423 16.26 2.18 24.88
CA THR A 423 15.89 2.34 26.30
C THR A 423 15.94 1.03 27.10
N GLY A 424 16.08 -0.12 26.44
CA GLY A 424 15.96 -1.44 27.06
C GLY A 424 14.50 -1.91 27.22
N ALA A 425 13.58 -1.44 26.38
CA ALA A 425 12.22 -1.97 26.35
C ALA A 425 12.22 -3.40 25.79
N GLU A 426 11.36 -4.26 26.34
CA GLU A 426 11.15 -5.62 25.86
C GLU A 426 9.98 -5.66 24.87
N PHE A 427 10.16 -6.32 23.73
CA PHE A 427 9.15 -6.42 22.69
C PHE A 427 8.39 -7.73 22.81
N GLN A 428 7.08 -7.68 23.13
CA GLN A 428 6.28 -8.88 23.39
C GLN A 428 5.44 -9.26 22.17
N ALA A 429 4.55 -8.37 21.75
CA ALA A 429 3.53 -8.67 20.75
C ALA A 429 3.53 -7.63 19.63
N ILE A 430 3.32 -8.05 18.39
CA ILE A 430 3.16 -7.16 17.25
C ILE A 430 1.98 -7.57 16.38
N ALA A 431 1.13 -6.62 16.01
CA ALA A 431 0.07 -6.78 15.02
C ALA A 431 0.14 -5.67 13.96
N SER A 432 -0.26 -5.98 12.74
CA SER A 432 -0.31 -5.02 11.63
C SER A 432 -1.33 -5.49 10.61
N ALA A 433 -1.90 -4.56 9.83
CA ALA A 433 -2.86 -4.89 8.78
C ALA A 433 -2.29 -5.87 7.72
N SER A 434 -0.96 -5.88 7.54
CA SER A 434 -0.25 -6.85 6.72
C SER A 434 0.55 -7.82 7.60
N GLY A 435 0.25 -9.12 7.52
CA GLY A 435 0.97 -10.17 8.25
C GLY A 435 2.47 -10.19 7.95
N ILE A 436 2.87 -9.95 6.69
CA ILE A 436 4.28 -9.84 6.28
C ILE A 436 4.99 -8.77 7.10
N SER A 437 4.37 -7.58 7.19
CA SER A 437 4.95 -6.45 7.91
C SER A 437 5.12 -6.72 9.41
N ALA A 438 4.18 -7.44 10.03
CA ALA A 438 4.25 -7.81 11.45
C ALA A 438 5.37 -8.84 11.70
N ARG A 439 5.49 -9.85 10.83
CA ARG A 439 6.55 -10.87 10.92
C ARG A 439 7.95 -10.28 10.72
N ASP A 440 8.17 -9.52 9.65
CA ASP A 440 9.50 -8.98 9.32
C ASP A 440 10.02 -8.05 10.43
N VAL A 441 9.14 -7.16 10.91
CA VAL A 441 9.48 -6.24 12.00
C VAL A 441 9.61 -7.00 13.30
N GLY A 442 8.71 -7.95 13.56
CA GLY A 442 8.74 -8.80 14.74
C GLY A 442 10.07 -9.53 14.87
N ALA A 443 10.48 -10.25 13.83
CA ALA A 443 11.74 -11.00 13.81
C ALA A 443 12.95 -10.07 13.96
N LYS A 444 12.96 -8.91 13.28
CA LYS A 444 14.07 -7.97 13.30
C LYS A 444 14.32 -7.36 14.69
N TYR A 445 13.27 -6.99 15.41
CA TYR A 445 13.38 -6.35 16.73
C TYR A 445 13.27 -7.34 17.89
N GLY A 446 13.00 -8.61 17.59
CA GLY A 446 12.88 -9.67 18.59
C GLY A 446 11.59 -9.56 19.39
N PHE A 447 10.44 -9.42 18.73
CA PHE A 447 9.16 -9.64 19.37
C PHE A 447 8.99 -11.13 19.71
N SER A 448 8.25 -11.43 20.78
CA SER A 448 7.97 -12.83 21.18
C SER A 448 7.05 -13.52 20.17
N TYR A 449 5.99 -12.85 19.74
CA TYR A 449 5.09 -13.34 18.69
C TYR A 449 4.53 -12.21 17.83
N CYS A 450 4.02 -12.56 16.65
CA CYS A 450 3.16 -11.68 15.87
C CYS A 450 1.75 -12.25 15.74
N GLY A 451 0.75 -11.41 15.98
CA GLY A 451 -0.68 -11.75 15.96
C GLY A 451 -1.40 -11.20 14.73
N ALA A 452 -2.57 -11.76 14.44
CA ALA A 452 -3.43 -11.29 13.35
C ALA A 452 -4.18 -10.02 13.73
N GLN A 453 -4.72 -9.96 14.96
CA GLN A 453 -5.62 -8.89 15.41
C GLN A 453 -4.99 -7.97 16.46
N ALA A 454 -5.42 -6.70 16.47
CA ALA A 454 -5.01 -5.73 17.48
C ALA A 454 -5.44 -6.14 18.90
N ASP A 455 -6.63 -6.75 19.04
CA ASP A 455 -7.15 -7.18 20.35
C ASP A 455 -6.25 -8.22 21.02
N GLU A 456 -5.58 -9.08 20.25
CA GLU A 456 -4.63 -10.06 20.80
C GLU A 456 -3.45 -9.37 21.49
N VAL A 457 -2.97 -8.25 20.94
CA VAL A 457 -1.89 -7.44 21.51
C VAL A 457 -2.38 -6.69 22.75
N ILE A 458 -3.59 -6.12 22.68
CA ILE A 458 -4.18 -5.33 23.77
C ILE A 458 -4.50 -6.20 24.99
N SER A 459 -5.03 -7.40 24.74
CA SER A 459 -5.46 -8.34 25.78
C SER A 459 -4.31 -9.16 26.38
N ASP A 460 -3.09 -9.05 25.85
CA ASP A 460 -1.93 -9.78 26.34
C ASP A 460 -1.51 -9.31 27.76
N PRO A 461 -1.56 -10.18 28.79
CA PRO A 461 -1.19 -9.81 30.15
C PRO A 461 0.30 -9.47 30.33
N SER A 462 1.17 -9.91 29.41
CA SER A 462 2.59 -9.60 29.41
C SER A 462 2.91 -8.20 28.84
N VAL A 463 1.94 -7.54 28.19
CA VAL A 463 2.08 -6.17 27.65
C VAL A 463 1.61 -5.15 28.69
N ASN A 464 2.42 -4.12 28.97
CA ASN A 464 1.99 -2.97 29.78
C ASN A 464 1.95 -1.65 29.00
N LEU A 465 2.62 -1.57 27.85
CA LEU A 465 2.59 -0.42 26.96
C LEU A 465 2.13 -0.85 25.56
N VAL A 466 0.99 -0.33 25.11
CA VAL A 466 0.51 -0.48 23.73
C VAL A 466 0.96 0.74 22.92
N VAL A 467 1.73 0.50 21.86
CA VAL A 467 2.20 1.51 20.91
C VAL A 467 1.35 1.40 19.63
N ILE A 468 0.63 2.46 19.29
CA ILE A 468 -0.28 2.53 18.14
C ILE A 468 0.34 3.45 17.09
N ALA A 469 0.72 2.88 15.95
CA ALA A 469 1.33 3.57 14.81
C ALA A 469 0.66 3.12 13.49
N THR A 470 -0.67 3.11 13.49
CA THR A 470 -1.54 2.71 12.37
C THR A 470 -1.85 3.89 11.46
N ARG A 471 -2.86 3.75 10.60
CA ARG A 471 -3.50 4.90 9.93
C ARG A 471 -4.37 5.65 10.95
N HIS A 472 -4.68 6.91 10.64
CA HIS A 472 -5.28 7.84 11.59
C HIS A 472 -6.68 7.41 12.05
N ASP A 473 -7.46 6.83 11.13
CA ASP A 473 -8.83 6.36 11.34
C ASP A 473 -8.99 5.30 12.43
N THR A 474 -7.93 4.56 12.75
CA THR A 474 -7.97 3.53 13.79
C THR A 474 -7.36 3.97 15.12
N HIS A 475 -6.78 5.17 15.22
CA HIS A 475 -6.08 5.62 16.43
C HIS A 475 -7.00 5.67 17.65
N ALA A 476 -8.12 6.39 17.55
CA ALA A 476 -9.03 6.61 18.66
C ALA A 476 -9.61 5.29 19.19
N GLN A 477 -10.16 4.45 18.31
CA GLN A 477 -10.73 3.16 18.68
C GLN A 477 -9.70 2.26 19.39
N LEU A 478 -8.48 2.16 18.85
CA LEU A 478 -7.44 1.31 19.43
C LEU A 478 -6.93 1.87 20.76
N ALA A 479 -6.76 3.19 20.87
CA ALA A 479 -6.32 3.85 22.09
C ALA A 479 -7.36 3.66 23.22
N ALA A 480 -8.63 3.91 22.92
CA ALA A 480 -9.71 3.72 23.89
C ALA A 480 -9.84 2.25 24.32
N ALA A 481 -9.71 1.28 23.40
CA ALA A 481 -9.72 -0.14 23.72
C ALA A 481 -8.57 -0.55 24.65
N ALA A 482 -7.35 -0.06 24.39
CA ALA A 482 -6.18 -0.35 25.23
C ALA A 482 -6.28 0.29 26.62
N LEU A 483 -6.75 1.54 26.72
CA LEU A 483 -6.96 2.24 27.99
C LEU A 483 -7.99 1.53 28.88
N ARG A 484 -9.12 1.08 28.30
CA ARG A 484 -10.15 0.30 29.02
C ARG A 484 -9.63 -1.04 29.56
N LYS A 485 -8.55 -1.56 28.98
CA LYS A 485 -7.87 -2.77 29.46
C LYS A 485 -6.74 -2.48 30.45
N GLY A 486 -6.60 -1.22 30.88
CA GLY A 486 -5.58 -0.81 31.85
C GLY A 486 -4.16 -0.80 31.27
N ARG A 487 -3.99 -0.70 29.95
CA ARG A 487 -2.67 -0.62 29.31
C ARG A 487 -2.27 0.84 29.13
N HIS A 488 -1.02 1.18 29.44
CA HIS A 488 -0.47 2.47 29.02
C HIS A 488 -0.51 2.54 27.49
N VAL A 489 -0.84 3.71 26.95
CA VAL A 489 -0.99 3.91 25.50
C VAL A 489 -0.03 4.97 25.03
N PHE A 490 0.80 4.63 24.04
CA PHE A 490 1.40 5.59 23.14
C PHE A 490 0.67 5.53 21.81
N VAL A 491 0.14 6.64 21.32
CA VAL A 491 -0.53 6.72 20.02
C VAL A 491 0.09 7.83 19.19
N GLU A 492 0.46 7.51 17.95
CA GLU A 492 0.92 8.52 17.01
C GLU A 492 -0.19 9.54 16.72
N LYS A 493 0.19 10.78 16.42
CA LYS A 493 -0.80 11.80 16.07
C LYS A 493 -1.41 11.54 14.69
N PRO A 494 -2.65 11.97 14.43
CA PRO A 494 -3.58 12.63 15.35
C PRO A 494 -4.22 11.64 16.31
N LEU A 495 -4.72 12.12 17.45
CA LEU A 495 -5.40 11.26 18.43
C LEU A 495 -6.74 10.72 17.89
N ALA A 496 -7.48 11.56 17.16
CA ALA A 496 -8.80 11.29 16.60
C ALA A 496 -9.03 12.10 15.32
N LEU A 497 -10.00 11.68 14.50
CA LEU A 497 -10.44 12.40 13.31
C LEU A 497 -11.74 13.19 13.54
N THR A 498 -12.51 12.84 14.56
CA THR A 498 -13.79 13.48 14.91
C THR A 498 -13.88 13.81 16.41
N ASP A 499 -14.81 14.71 16.77
CA ASP A 499 -15.08 15.04 18.17
C ASP A 499 -15.62 13.82 18.94
N GLU A 500 -16.46 13.01 18.31
CA GLU A 500 -17.02 11.80 18.93
C GLU A 500 -15.94 10.75 19.25
N GLU A 501 -14.99 10.56 18.33
CA GLU A 501 -13.82 9.69 18.56
C GLU A 501 -12.94 10.21 19.69
N LEU A 502 -12.70 11.52 19.75
CA LEU A 502 -11.90 12.14 20.81
C LEU A 502 -12.57 11.96 22.18
N ASP A 503 -13.88 12.21 22.26
CA ASP A 503 -14.65 12.09 23.49
C ASP A 503 -14.64 10.64 24.02
N ASP A 504 -14.70 9.63 23.13
CA ASP A 504 -14.58 8.22 23.51
C ASP A 504 -13.22 7.89 24.15
N VAL A 505 -12.13 8.41 23.57
CA VAL A 505 -10.78 8.23 24.11
C VAL A 505 -10.64 8.93 25.47
N CYS A 506 -11.21 10.12 25.63
CA CYS A 506 -11.18 10.87 26.90
C CYS A 506 -11.95 10.14 28.00
N ALA A 507 -13.13 9.59 27.67
CA ALA A 507 -13.90 8.77 28.59
C ALA A 507 -13.10 7.53 29.03
N ALA A 508 -12.44 6.84 28.09
CA ALA A 508 -11.58 5.70 28.41
C ALA A 508 -10.38 6.10 29.28
N ALA A 509 -9.73 7.23 28.99
CA ALA A 509 -8.56 7.72 29.73
C ALA A 509 -8.87 8.16 31.16
N THR A 510 -10.10 8.62 31.43
CA THR A 510 -10.54 9.07 32.76
C THR A 510 -11.02 7.92 33.65
N GLN A 511 -11.31 6.75 33.07
CA GLN A 511 -11.82 5.56 33.77
C GLN A 511 -10.72 4.54 34.11
N THR A 512 -9.45 4.89 33.93
CA THR A 512 -8.31 3.99 34.09
C THR A 512 -7.13 4.72 34.73
N ASP A 513 -6.29 4.00 35.47
CA ASP A 513 -5.01 4.54 35.97
C ASP A 513 -3.92 4.54 34.89
N ALA A 514 -4.19 3.88 33.76
CA ALA A 514 -3.29 3.85 32.62
C ALA A 514 -3.12 5.23 31.99
N GLN A 515 -1.90 5.49 31.52
CA GLN A 515 -1.53 6.81 30.97
C GLN A 515 -1.69 6.82 29.44
N LEU A 516 -2.27 7.91 28.92
CA LEU A 516 -2.34 8.21 27.49
C LEU A 516 -1.20 9.17 27.10
N PHE A 517 -0.43 8.80 26.08
CA PHE A 517 0.66 9.59 25.53
C PHE A 517 0.47 9.73 24.01
N VAL A 518 0.36 10.95 23.50
CA VAL A 518 0.30 11.21 22.05
C VAL A 518 1.68 11.61 21.53
N GLY A 519 2.05 11.12 20.35
CA GLY A 519 3.35 11.32 19.68
C GLY A 519 3.68 12.75 19.24
N PHE A 520 3.52 13.75 20.13
CA PHE A 520 3.90 15.13 19.89
C PHE A 520 5.39 15.37 20.20
N ASN A 521 6.25 14.88 19.31
CA ASN A 521 7.69 14.86 19.57
C ASN A 521 8.35 16.24 19.77
N ARG A 522 7.77 17.33 19.23
CA ARG A 522 8.42 18.66 19.16
C ARG A 522 8.68 19.32 20.50
N ARG A 523 7.81 19.14 21.48
CA ARG A 523 8.01 19.65 22.85
C ARG A 523 9.24 19.06 23.53
N PHE A 524 9.69 17.88 23.10
CA PHE A 524 10.87 17.21 23.65
C PHE A 524 12.17 17.66 22.98
N ALA A 525 12.09 18.41 21.87
CA ALA A 525 13.27 18.88 21.16
C ALA A 525 14.14 19.80 22.05
N PRO A 526 15.48 19.66 22.02
CA PRO A 526 16.37 20.49 22.86
C PRO A 526 16.15 21.99 22.70
N LEU A 527 15.94 22.46 21.46
CA LEU A 527 15.71 23.89 21.18
C LEU A 527 14.32 24.37 21.63
N ALA A 528 13.30 23.50 21.63
CA ALA A 528 11.98 23.85 22.16
C ALA A 528 12.01 23.99 23.69
N ARG A 529 12.67 23.05 24.38
CA ARG A 529 12.88 23.14 25.83
C ARG A 529 13.67 24.38 26.22
N ARG A 530 14.75 24.67 25.48
CA ARG A 530 15.55 25.88 25.67
C ARG A 530 14.74 27.16 25.47
N ALA A 531 13.85 27.19 24.47
CA ALA A 531 12.95 28.32 24.25
C ALA A 531 11.97 28.49 25.42
N LYS A 532 11.35 27.40 25.90
CA LYS A 532 10.45 27.45 27.08
C LYS A 532 11.17 27.98 28.32
N GLU A 533 12.36 27.48 28.61
CA GLU A 533 13.19 27.96 29.73
C GLU A 533 13.56 29.45 29.60
N PHE A 534 13.83 29.92 28.38
CA PHE A 534 14.22 31.31 28.12
C PHE A 534 13.10 32.34 28.43
N PHE A 535 11.83 31.90 28.39
CA PHE A 535 10.66 32.71 28.73
C PHE A 535 10.05 32.36 30.09
N ALA A 536 10.61 31.41 30.84
CA ALA A 536 9.99 30.92 32.09
C ALA A 536 9.85 32.00 33.19
N ASP A 537 10.76 32.97 33.24
CA ASP A 537 10.76 34.09 34.20
C ASP A 537 9.93 35.30 33.73
N ALA A 538 9.47 35.29 32.48
CA ALA A 538 8.85 36.44 31.85
C ALA A 538 7.40 36.69 32.31
N ASN A 539 6.71 35.63 32.80
CA ASN A 539 5.33 35.61 33.30
C ASN A 539 4.33 36.46 32.51
N ALA A 540 4.56 36.60 31.20
CA ALA A 540 3.83 37.48 30.30
C ALA A 540 3.42 36.72 29.03
N PRO A 541 2.31 37.11 28.39
CA PRO A 541 1.86 36.50 27.15
C PRO A 541 2.93 36.52 26.06
N LEU A 542 2.98 35.44 25.28
CA LEU A 542 3.85 35.29 24.12
C LEU A 542 3.08 35.57 22.83
N SER A 543 3.79 36.07 21.82
CA SER A 543 3.35 36.09 20.42
C SER A 543 4.24 35.15 19.62
N ILE A 544 3.66 34.19 18.89
CA ILE A 544 4.41 33.15 18.17
C ILE A 544 4.08 33.16 16.68
N VAL A 545 5.10 33.19 15.82
CA VAL A 545 4.94 33.00 14.37
C VAL A 545 5.62 31.69 13.97
N TYR A 546 4.86 30.76 13.40
CA TYR A 546 5.36 29.45 12.97
C TYR A 546 5.11 29.24 11.49
N ARG A 547 6.18 29.25 10.68
CA ARG A 547 6.15 28.91 9.26
C ARG A 547 6.51 27.45 9.04
N VAL A 548 5.70 26.75 8.26
CA VAL A 548 5.91 25.36 7.83
C VAL A 548 5.83 25.27 6.31
N ASN A 549 6.96 24.99 5.66
CA ASN A 549 7.05 24.64 4.25
C ASN A 549 6.81 23.12 4.10
N ALA A 550 5.54 22.74 4.05
CA ALA A 550 5.08 21.37 4.16
C ALA A 550 5.32 20.53 2.90
N GLY A 551 5.51 21.18 1.74
CA GLY A 551 5.61 20.57 0.41
C GLY A 551 4.29 19.94 -0.06
N ARG A 552 4.20 19.54 -1.33
CA ARG A 552 2.97 18.94 -1.89
C ARG A 552 2.84 17.45 -1.59
N ILE A 553 1.60 17.01 -1.34
CA ILE A 553 1.19 15.60 -1.32
C ILE A 553 0.19 15.38 -2.45
N ALA A 554 0.28 14.22 -3.13
CA ALA A 554 -0.63 13.88 -4.21
C ALA A 554 -2.06 13.72 -3.69
N ARG A 555 -3.06 14.09 -4.50
CA ARG A 555 -4.48 14.11 -4.09
C ARG A 555 -5.05 12.72 -3.81
N ASP A 556 -4.51 11.70 -4.44
CA ASP A 556 -4.84 10.28 -4.27
C ASP A 556 -4.13 9.63 -3.06
N HIS A 557 -3.27 10.37 -2.36
CA HIS A 557 -2.60 9.87 -1.17
C HIS A 557 -3.58 9.70 -0.01
N TRP A 558 -3.46 8.61 0.76
CA TRP A 558 -4.37 8.25 1.87
C TRP A 558 -4.57 9.35 2.93
N ILE A 559 -3.61 10.27 3.09
CA ILE A 559 -3.73 11.41 4.01
C ILE A 559 -4.87 12.35 3.61
N GLN A 560 -5.09 12.52 2.29
CA GLN A 560 -6.14 13.37 1.74
C GLN A 560 -7.52 12.71 1.75
N ASP A 561 -7.57 11.41 2.04
CA ASP A 561 -8.82 10.71 2.27
C ASP A 561 -9.41 11.19 3.60
N GLU A 562 -10.59 11.82 3.56
CA GLU A 562 -11.20 12.40 4.75
C GLU A 562 -11.49 11.35 5.84
N ARG A 563 -11.83 10.12 5.43
CA ARG A 563 -12.19 9.04 6.36
C ARG A 563 -10.96 8.37 6.97
N THR A 564 -9.91 8.19 6.19
CA THR A 564 -8.69 7.46 6.58
C THR A 564 -7.63 8.37 7.20
N GLY A 565 -7.44 9.55 6.59
CA GLY A 565 -6.34 10.47 6.88
C GLY A 565 -6.78 11.78 7.53
N GLY A 566 -7.99 12.28 7.22
CA GLY A 566 -8.53 13.51 7.76
C GLY A 566 -7.85 14.80 7.27
N GLY A 567 -6.99 14.71 6.25
CA GLY A 567 -6.22 15.83 5.73
C GLY A 567 -5.03 16.24 6.61
N ARG A 568 -4.24 17.20 6.14
CA ARG A 568 -3.01 17.63 6.82
C ARG A 568 -3.25 18.55 8.03
N ILE A 569 -4.40 19.19 8.12
CA ILE A 569 -4.77 20.01 9.27
C ILE A 569 -4.90 19.13 10.52
N ILE A 570 -5.73 18.09 10.45
CA ILE A 570 -5.86 17.13 11.55
C ILE A 570 -4.54 16.35 11.70
N GLY A 571 -4.00 15.85 10.59
CA GLY A 571 -2.88 14.92 10.60
C GLY A 571 -1.50 15.50 10.89
N GLU A 572 -1.20 16.77 10.61
CA GLU A 572 0.14 17.36 10.80
C GLU A 572 0.12 18.68 11.57
N VAL A 573 -0.87 19.56 11.35
CA VAL A 573 -0.93 20.87 12.03
C VAL A 573 -1.07 20.76 13.54
N CYS A 574 -1.68 19.67 14.03
CA CYS A 574 -1.76 19.35 15.47
C CYS A 574 -0.39 19.41 16.17
N HIS A 575 0.72 19.03 15.51
CA HIS A 575 2.07 19.13 16.08
C HIS A 575 2.47 20.57 16.42
N PHE A 576 2.04 21.53 15.61
CA PHE A 576 2.44 22.92 15.75
C PHE A 576 1.60 23.63 16.81
N ILE A 577 0.32 23.27 16.89
CA ILE A 577 -0.56 23.71 17.98
C ILE A 577 -0.05 23.17 19.32
N ASP A 578 0.28 21.88 19.39
CA ASP A 578 0.88 21.26 20.58
C ASP A 578 2.15 22.01 21.02
N LEU A 579 3.04 22.32 20.08
CA LEU A 579 4.28 23.02 20.40
C LEU A 579 4.02 24.44 20.92
N MET A 580 3.08 25.18 20.35
CA MET A 580 2.71 26.51 20.85
C MET A 580 2.13 26.42 22.27
N GLN A 581 1.27 25.42 22.55
CA GLN A 581 0.76 25.18 23.90
C GLN A 581 1.89 24.81 24.88
N PHE A 582 2.87 24.01 24.45
CA PHE A 582 4.03 23.69 25.27
C PHE A 582 4.87 24.92 25.60
N LEU A 583 5.13 25.79 24.61
CA LEU A 583 5.96 26.99 24.76
C LEU A 583 5.28 28.05 25.65
N THR A 584 3.97 28.24 25.51
CA THR A 584 3.18 29.18 26.31
C THR A 584 2.84 28.61 27.69
N GLY A 585 2.70 27.29 27.81
CA GLY A 585 2.10 26.66 28.98
C GLY A 585 0.58 26.88 29.07
N ALA A 586 -0.05 27.28 27.97
CA ALA A 586 -1.44 27.73 27.91
C ALA A 586 -2.22 26.96 26.84
N GLN A 587 -3.55 26.90 27.00
CA GLN A 587 -4.42 26.12 26.11
C GLN A 587 -5.03 26.96 25.01
N ALA A 588 -5.14 26.40 23.80
CA ALA A 588 -5.83 27.07 22.70
C ALA A 588 -7.33 27.21 23.00
N THR A 589 -7.89 28.39 22.78
CA THR A 589 -9.30 28.73 23.09
C THR A 589 -10.09 29.23 21.90
N ARG A 590 -9.40 29.75 20.88
CA ARG A 590 -10.03 30.27 19.66
C ARG A 590 -9.10 30.13 18.48
N VAL A 591 -9.66 29.81 17.32
CA VAL A 591 -8.94 29.70 16.04
C VAL A 591 -9.64 30.49 14.94
N PHE A 592 -8.88 30.99 13.97
CA PHE A 592 -9.38 31.48 12.69
C PHE A 592 -8.41 31.05 11.60
N ALA A 593 -8.91 30.64 10.44
CA ALA A 593 -8.08 30.18 9.35
C ALA A 593 -8.62 30.58 7.98
N GLU A 594 -7.69 30.85 7.06
CA GLU A 594 -7.96 31.07 5.64
C GLU A 594 -6.99 30.26 4.79
N SER A 595 -7.49 29.62 3.73
CA SER A 595 -6.69 28.88 2.77
C SER A 595 -6.51 29.67 1.47
N ILE A 596 -5.52 29.27 0.67
CA ILE A 596 -5.43 29.73 -0.70
C ILE A 596 -6.68 29.33 -1.51
N THR A 597 -7.00 30.09 -2.55
CA THR A 597 -8.06 29.78 -3.52
C THR A 597 -7.49 29.74 -4.93
N GLY A 598 -7.88 28.76 -5.75
CA GLY A 598 -7.38 28.66 -7.13
C GLY A 598 -8.20 27.73 -8.03
N ARG A 599 -7.98 27.83 -9.35
CA ARG A 599 -8.64 26.98 -10.36
C ARG A 599 -7.94 25.65 -10.60
N ASN A 600 -6.70 25.48 -10.11
CA ASN A 600 -5.96 24.24 -10.28
C ASN A 600 -6.46 23.18 -9.29
N ARG A 601 -7.20 22.20 -9.81
CA ARG A 601 -7.80 21.10 -9.04
C ARG A 601 -6.80 20.09 -8.47
N GLU A 602 -5.53 20.16 -8.87
CA GLU A 602 -4.46 19.35 -8.29
C GLU A 602 -3.98 19.89 -6.93
N ILE A 603 -4.29 21.15 -6.63
CA ILE A 603 -3.93 21.78 -5.35
C ILE A 603 -5.05 21.48 -4.34
N VAL A 604 -4.70 20.87 -3.23
CA VAL A 604 -5.58 20.76 -2.06
C VAL A 604 -5.47 22.08 -1.30
N ALA A 605 -6.53 22.89 -1.31
CA ALA A 605 -6.51 24.23 -0.73
C ALA A 605 -6.15 24.20 0.78
N ASP A 606 -6.72 23.26 1.52
CA ASP A 606 -6.51 23.06 2.96
C ASP A 606 -5.05 22.73 3.34
N ASP A 607 -4.23 22.28 2.38
CA ASP A 607 -2.80 22.05 2.59
C ASP A 607 -1.99 23.36 2.68
N SER A 608 -2.63 24.50 2.41
CA SER A 608 -2.00 25.81 2.34
C SER A 608 -2.88 26.88 2.97
N CYS A 609 -2.68 27.12 4.26
CA CYS A 609 -3.48 28.01 5.07
C CYS A 609 -2.67 28.86 6.06
N MET A 610 -3.25 30.02 6.39
CA MET A 610 -2.84 30.88 7.49
C MET A 610 -3.82 30.64 8.64
N ILE A 611 -3.31 30.29 9.81
CA ILE A 611 -4.10 29.96 10.99
C ILE A 611 -3.69 30.87 12.12
N THR A 612 -4.62 31.58 12.75
CA THR A 612 -4.39 32.38 13.96
C THR A 612 -5.05 31.72 15.16
N LEU A 613 -4.33 31.68 16.28
CA LEU A 613 -4.68 31.02 17.53
C LEU A 613 -4.66 32.03 18.69
N ARG A 614 -5.60 31.88 19.63
CA ARG A 614 -5.58 32.56 20.92
C ARG A 614 -5.50 31.54 22.06
N PHE A 615 -4.71 31.84 23.07
CA PHE A 615 -4.53 30.99 24.25
C PHE A 615 -5.19 31.60 25.51
N ASN A 616 -5.45 30.77 26.52
CA ASN A 616 -6.18 31.16 27.74
C ASN A 616 -5.39 32.11 28.68
N ASP A 617 -4.07 32.17 28.56
CA ASP A 617 -3.19 33.12 29.26
C ASP A 617 -3.11 34.49 28.57
N GLY A 618 -3.76 34.66 27.42
CA GLY A 618 -3.68 35.86 26.58
C GLY A 618 -2.60 35.82 25.50
N SER A 619 -1.79 34.75 25.43
CA SER A 619 -0.85 34.54 24.33
C SER A 619 -1.60 34.38 23.00
N ASN A 620 -0.90 34.65 21.90
CA ASN A 620 -1.40 34.43 20.55
C ASN A 620 -0.33 33.81 19.65
N GLY A 621 -0.77 33.23 18.54
CA GLY A 621 0.18 32.79 17.52
C GLY A 621 -0.45 32.61 16.15
N THR A 622 0.40 32.57 15.14
CA THR A 622 0.02 32.30 13.75
C THR A 622 0.84 31.15 13.19
N ILE A 623 0.17 30.19 12.58
CA ILE A 623 0.78 29.10 11.81
C ILE A 623 0.56 29.41 10.33
N ALA A 624 1.66 29.60 9.59
CA ALA A 624 1.66 29.63 8.13
C ALA A 624 2.03 28.23 7.62
N TYR A 625 1.03 27.42 7.28
CA TYR A 625 1.22 26.06 6.78
C TYR A 625 1.09 26.06 5.26
N LEU A 626 2.17 25.78 4.53
CA LEU A 626 2.28 26.10 3.10
C LEU A 626 2.81 24.89 2.30
N ALA A 627 2.09 24.44 1.28
CA ALA A 627 2.47 23.28 0.46
C ALA A 627 3.16 23.63 -0.86
N GLU A 628 3.15 24.90 -1.29
CA GLU A 628 3.67 25.35 -2.60
C GLU A 628 5.15 25.70 -2.58
N GLY A 629 5.78 25.76 -1.41
CA GLY A 629 7.18 26.16 -1.27
C GLY A 629 8.15 25.12 -1.82
N ASP A 630 9.30 25.60 -2.32
CA ASP A 630 10.38 24.75 -2.80
C ASP A 630 11.08 24.03 -1.63
N ALA A 631 11.46 22.77 -1.81
CA ALA A 631 12.09 21.95 -0.77
C ALA A 631 13.51 22.42 -0.37
N ALA A 632 14.15 23.31 -1.14
CA ALA A 632 15.39 23.95 -0.78
C ALA A 632 15.24 24.93 0.41
N LEU A 633 14.05 25.49 0.60
CA LEU A 633 13.74 26.31 1.78
C LEU A 633 13.51 25.40 2.99
N THR A 634 14.10 25.77 4.13
CA THR A 634 13.97 25.01 5.38
C THR A 634 12.51 24.78 5.76
N LYS A 635 12.22 23.56 6.23
CA LYS A 635 10.84 23.12 6.50
C LYS A 635 10.18 23.98 7.56
N GLU A 636 10.85 24.22 8.67
CA GLU A 636 10.23 24.84 9.85
C GLU A 636 11.00 26.05 10.34
N ARG A 637 10.28 27.13 10.67
CA ARG A 637 10.83 28.31 11.34
C ARG A 637 9.82 28.81 12.37
N ILE A 638 10.28 29.03 13.59
CA ILE A 638 9.47 29.49 14.71
C ILE A 638 10.10 30.76 15.26
N GLU A 639 9.30 31.80 15.46
CA GLU A 639 9.71 33.06 16.09
C GLU A 639 8.80 33.31 17.28
N ILE A 640 9.39 33.53 18.45
CA ILE A 640 8.69 33.66 19.73
C ILE A 640 9.09 35.01 20.32
N PHE A 641 8.11 35.81 20.73
CA PHE A 641 8.30 37.15 21.26
C PHE A 641 7.60 37.28 22.61
N GLY A 642 8.29 37.89 23.58
CA GLY A 642 7.73 38.13 24.92
C GLY A 642 8.70 38.88 25.83
N SER A 643 8.19 39.79 26.66
CA SER A 643 8.96 40.53 27.67
C SER A 643 10.28 41.15 27.18
N GLY A 644 10.26 41.78 25.99
CA GLY A 644 11.44 42.42 25.38
C GLY A 644 12.52 41.44 24.89
N ARG A 645 12.17 40.15 24.76
CA ARG A 645 13.05 39.08 24.30
C ARG A 645 12.45 38.40 23.09
N SER A 646 13.32 37.82 22.26
CA SER A 646 12.91 37.01 21.12
C SER A 646 13.71 35.73 21.02
N PHE A 647 13.08 34.65 20.55
CA PHE A 647 13.73 33.37 20.31
C PHE A 647 13.31 32.85 18.93
N VAL A 648 14.29 32.53 18.08
CA VAL A 648 14.06 32.01 16.73
C VAL A 648 14.59 30.59 16.66
N ILE A 649 13.77 29.62 16.26
CA ILE A 649 14.17 28.25 15.94
C ILE A 649 14.14 28.08 14.42
N GLU A 650 15.22 27.56 13.86
CA GLU A 650 15.29 27.20 12.44
C GLU A 650 15.53 25.70 12.26
N ASP A 651 14.50 25.04 11.73
CA ASP A 651 14.42 23.63 11.37
C ASP A 651 14.91 22.68 12.47
N PHE A 652 14.84 23.10 13.74
CA PHE A 652 15.40 22.37 14.87
C PHE A 652 16.88 21.98 14.69
N ARG A 653 17.62 22.82 13.94
CA ARG A 653 19.07 22.69 13.70
C ARG A 653 19.84 23.80 14.39
N ARG A 654 19.25 25.00 14.46
CA ARG A 654 19.84 26.16 15.10
C ARG A 654 18.77 27.03 15.74
N ALA A 655 19.19 27.86 16.68
CA ALA A 655 18.37 28.90 17.27
C ALA A 655 19.16 30.21 17.44
N ALA A 656 18.44 31.32 17.49
CA ALA A 656 18.97 32.63 17.85
C ALA A 656 18.12 33.23 18.98
N LEU A 657 18.79 33.76 20.00
CA LEU A 657 18.18 34.34 21.19
C LEU A 657 18.52 35.81 21.23
N TYR A 658 17.53 36.66 21.49
CA TYR A 658 17.68 38.12 21.54
C TYR A 658 17.22 38.63 22.90
N ARG A 659 18.11 39.32 23.62
CA ARG A 659 17.80 39.96 24.91
C ARG A 659 18.76 41.13 25.17
N ASN A 660 18.23 42.26 25.63
CA ASN A 660 19.02 43.45 25.99
C ASN A 660 19.96 43.93 24.84
N GLY A 661 19.48 43.88 23.60
CA GLY A 661 20.26 44.26 22.41
C GLY A 661 21.39 43.30 22.02
N ARG A 662 21.49 42.12 22.64
CA ARG A 662 22.49 41.08 22.31
C ARG A 662 21.84 39.90 21.60
N GLU A 663 22.60 39.29 20.70
CA GLU A 663 22.28 38.04 20.02
C GLU A 663 23.17 36.90 20.54
N GLU A 664 22.56 35.76 20.82
CA GLU A 664 23.25 34.49 21.10
C GLU A 664 22.76 33.42 20.11
N GLN A 665 23.68 32.69 19.49
CA GLN A 665 23.34 31.62 18.54
C GLN A 665 23.64 30.25 19.13
N ILE A 666 22.71 29.32 18.91
CA ILE A 666 22.87 27.89 19.21
C ILE A 666 22.84 27.12 17.90
N LYS A 667 23.83 26.27 17.65
CA LYS A 667 23.86 25.37 16.49
C LYS A 667 24.05 23.93 16.95
N LEU A 668 23.12 23.06 16.60
CA LEU A 668 23.21 21.63 16.86
C LEU A 668 24.07 20.94 15.80
N ARG A 669 24.65 19.79 16.17
CA ARG A 669 25.43 18.94 15.25
C ARG A 669 24.55 18.32 14.15
N ALA A 670 23.32 17.99 14.48
CA ALA A 670 22.32 17.44 13.58
C ALA A 670 20.95 18.02 13.93
N GLN A 671 19.98 17.85 13.03
CA GLN A 671 18.60 18.18 13.32
C GLN A 671 18.07 17.28 14.44
N ASP A 672 17.50 17.87 15.47
CA ASP A 672 16.90 17.12 16.58
C ASP A 672 15.50 17.66 16.90
N LYS A 673 14.50 16.87 16.53
CA LYS A 673 13.09 17.20 16.70
C LYS A 673 12.50 16.57 17.96
N GLY A 674 13.31 15.94 18.82
CA GLY A 674 12.89 15.42 20.12
C GLY A 674 12.42 13.96 20.16
N GLN A 675 12.48 13.19 19.06
CA GLN A 675 11.95 11.81 19.06
C GLN A 675 12.62 10.89 20.10
N ALA A 676 13.94 11.02 20.27
CA ALA A 676 14.67 10.21 21.25
C ALA A 676 14.34 10.60 22.70
N ASP A 677 14.12 11.89 22.96
CA ASP A 677 13.70 12.39 24.28
C ASP A 677 12.25 12.02 24.59
N GLU A 678 11.36 12.06 23.60
CA GLU A 678 9.96 11.64 23.70
C GLU A 678 9.85 10.17 24.14
N VAL A 679 10.56 9.27 23.45
CA VAL A 679 10.56 7.83 23.80
C VAL A 679 11.19 7.58 25.17
N ARG A 680 12.21 8.36 25.56
CA ARG A 680 12.78 8.29 26.91
C ARG A 680 11.77 8.72 27.97
N ALA A 681 11.00 9.79 27.72
CA ALA A 681 9.94 10.25 28.61
C ALA A 681 8.81 9.22 28.71
N LEU A 682 8.42 8.60 27.60
CA LEU A 682 7.44 7.50 27.56
C LEU A 682 7.90 6.31 28.42
N CYS A 683 9.14 5.84 28.24
CA CYS A 683 9.64 4.72 29.03
C CYS A 683 9.78 5.07 30.52
N ALA A 684 10.17 6.30 30.85
CA ALA A 684 10.21 6.77 32.24
C ALA A 684 8.81 6.81 32.87
N MET A 685 7.80 7.27 32.12
CA MET A 685 6.40 7.28 32.53
C MET A 685 5.93 5.88 32.93
N VAL A 686 6.19 4.88 32.09
CA VAL A 686 5.79 3.49 32.38
C VAL A 686 6.57 2.91 33.56
N ARG A 687 7.91 3.01 33.57
CA ARG A 687 8.75 2.37 34.60
C ARG A 687 8.54 2.92 36.01
N ALA A 688 8.33 4.22 36.12
CA ALA A 688 8.20 4.91 37.40
C ALA A 688 6.74 5.25 37.73
N ASN A 689 5.77 4.75 36.94
CA ASN A 689 4.35 5.05 37.05
C ASN A 689 4.06 6.56 37.21
N LEU A 690 4.74 7.37 36.39
CA LEU A 690 4.61 8.83 36.43
C LEU A 690 3.38 9.27 35.62
N PRO A 691 2.80 10.44 35.92
CA PRO A 691 1.81 11.05 35.04
C PRO A 691 2.34 11.24 33.61
N ALA A 692 1.45 11.15 32.63
CA ALA A 692 1.78 11.45 31.25
C ALA A 692 2.44 12.86 31.12
N PRO A 693 3.53 13.01 30.35
CA PRO A 693 4.19 14.31 30.15
C PRO A 693 3.36 15.37 29.43
N ILE A 694 2.19 14.99 28.91
CA ILE A 694 1.22 15.87 28.28
C ILE A 694 -0.10 15.67 29.02
N ALA A 695 -0.65 16.75 29.60
CA ALA A 695 -1.92 16.66 30.31
C ALA A 695 -3.05 16.33 29.33
N LEU A 696 -4.03 15.53 29.78
CA LEU A 696 -5.18 15.16 28.96
C LEU A 696 -5.92 16.39 28.41
N ALA A 697 -6.06 17.44 29.22
CA ALA A 697 -6.70 18.69 28.81
C ALA A 697 -5.95 19.38 27.64
N ASP A 698 -4.62 19.31 27.59
CA ASP A 698 -3.82 19.88 26.49
C ASP A 698 -3.96 19.04 25.20
N LEU A 699 -4.10 17.72 25.34
CA LEU A 699 -4.37 16.82 24.21
C LEU A 699 -5.75 17.11 23.60
N ILE A 700 -6.76 17.32 24.45
CA ILE A 700 -8.11 17.70 24.03
C ILE A 700 -8.07 19.05 23.32
N ALA A 701 -7.46 20.07 23.92
CA ALA A 701 -7.37 21.41 23.33
C ALA A 701 -6.62 21.39 21.99
N THR A 702 -5.53 20.62 21.88
CA THR A 702 -4.80 20.45 20.62
C THR A 702 -5.69 19.86 19.53
N THR A 703 -6.40 18.79 19.87
CA THR A 703 -7.17 18.00 18.90
C THR A 703 -8.43 18.75 18.49
N ARG A 704 -9.17 19.35 19.43
CA ARG A 704 -10.33 20.19 19.10
C ARG A 704 -9.93 21.40 18.26
N ALA A 705 -8.79 22.04 18.56
CA ALA A 705 -8.33 23.18 17.77
C ALA A 705 -8.15 22.81 16.28
N THR A 706 -7.69 21.61 15.94
CA THR A 706 -7.59 21.20 14.51
C THR A 706 -8.93 20.97 13.86
N PHE A 707 -9.92 20.42 14.58
CA PHE A 707 -11.29 20.31 14.08
C PHE A 707 -11.90 21.68 13.84
N ARG A 708 -11.69 22.62 14.78
CA ARG A 708 -12.17 24.00 14.67
C ARG A 708 -11.50 24.78 13.55
N ILE A 709 -10.25 24.45 13.16
CA ILE A 709 -9.62 25.05 11.97
C ILE A 709 -10.38 24.65 10.71
N ARG A 710 -10.74 23.37 10.53
CA ARG A 710 -11.55 22.93 9.38
C ARG A 710 -12.90 23.63 9.35
N GLU A 711 -13.53 23.75 10.51
CA GLU A 711 -14.79 24.46 10.64
C GLU A 711 -14.65 25.96 10.31
N SER A 712 -13.55 26.60 10.72
CA SER A 712 -13.25 27.99 10.36
C SER A 712 -13.06 28.15 8.85
N LEU A 713 -12.36 27.25 8.18
CA LEU A 713 -12.19 27.28 6.72
C LEU A 713 -13.53 27.11 6.00
N ARG A 714 -14.40 26.24 6.52
CA ARG A 714 -15.73 25.98 5.96
C ARG A 714 -16.69 27.17 6.14
N THR A 715 -16.66 27.81 7.30
CA THR A 715 -17.60 28.88 7.68
C THR A 715 -17.10 30.28 7.34
N GLY A 716 -15.79 30.46 7.16
CA GLY A 716 -15.15 31.77 7.01
C GLY A 716 -15.17 32.61 8.30
N ALA A 717 -15.42 32.00 9.46
CA ALA A 717 -15.57 32.70 10.74
C ALA A 717 -14.69 32.09 11.85
N PRO A 718 -14.23 32.89 12.84
CA PRO A 718 -13.47 32.38 13.97
C PRO A 718 -14.29 31.38 14.81
N GLN A 719 -13.64 30.31 15.26
CA GLN A 719 -14.25 29.22 16.02
C GLN A 719 -13.67 29.14 17.43
N SER A 720 -14.53 28.88 18.42
CA SER A 720 -14.09 28.56 19.80
C SER A 720 -13.68 27.09 19.89
N VAL A 721 -12.64 26.82 20.67
CA VAL A 721 -12.07 25.47 20.91
C VAL A 721 -12.74 24.77 22.08
#